data_AF-A0A813SX35-F1
#
_entry.id   AF-A0A813SX35-F1
#
_cell.length_a   1.000
_cell.length_b   1.000
_cell.length_c   1.000
_cell.angle_alpha   90.00
_cell.angle_beta   90.00
_cell.angle_gamma   90.00
#
_symmetry.space_group_name_H-M   'P 1'
#
loop_
_entity.id
_entity.type
_entity.pdbx_description
1 polymer ?
#
loop_
_entity_poly.entity_id
_entity_poly.type
_entity_poly.pdbx_seq_one_letter_code
_entity_poly.pdbx_strand_id
1 'polypeptide(L)'
;MALTDNINQLEPTFMYSQIFKEILLDMEHNTQSIKDFITYCRDHDCVSTKYINRFEKEYSHQLAIWWYTFPSNIYSMLNHALRTLEAGITITMGFFLHHLHQQIQQLYEQQVNGYGKNPFLVYRGQGLMKSDFEKLQKTKGGLMSFNNFLSTSIDKEVSFEYAECASTNPDMVGILFIMSIDPCINSTPFASIKEVSYFKEEDEILFSMHTVFRVTAIKQMDNKSQLYQVELQLTSDDDQQLRLLTDRIRQEAVGNSGWEKLGKLLLIIGQFNKAEELYNVLLEQTYDESEKAHYYHQLGYIRLHQGDSEKAICYNVQAFEILQKTLPSHHPHLAVSYSNIGGVFYNMGEYSKALSYYEKALEIIQKTLSLDHPVLATLYNTIGNVYYSMGEYSKALSYYEKAFETYQKTLPSNHPDLTISYNNIGSVYEKMGEYSKTLSYYEKAFEIGQKTLPSNHPSMASAYSNIGSVYEKMGEYSKALSYYEKALEIRQKTLPSNHPSFATLYNNIGSIQSNMGEYSKALSYYEKALETYQKTLPSNHPELAIPYNNIGGVYYKTGKYSKALSCYEKSLEIRQKTLPSYHLDLTTSYNNIGLAYIKMEEYSKAVSYYEKALEIKQRTLPSNHPSLATTYSNIGNVYDSMREYLNALLFYELALGIEQETLPSHHPSLATSYNNIAGVYYNMRYYSEALLYFKRALGIFQRALPPTHPDIKNVKNNIVIVNKKL
;
A
#
# COMPACT_ATOMS: atom_id res chain seq x y z
N MET A 1 23.73 0.87 19.02
CA MET A 1 24.19 2.12 18.40
C MET A 1 22.99 3.04 18.34
N ALA A 2 23.03 4.18 19.02
CA ALA A 2 21.86 5.07 19.14
C ALA A 2 21.39 5.50 17.75
N LEU A 3 20.08 5.36 17.49
CA LEU A 3 19.40 5.89 16.31
C LEU A 3 19.58 7.41 16.31
N THR A 4 20.58 7.92 15.61
CA THR A 4 20.60 9.33 15.24
C THR A 4 19.45 9.54 14.26
N ASP A 5 18.41 10.25 14.69
CA ASP A 5 17.38 10.77 13.79
C ASP A 5 18.07 11.40 12.58
N ASN A 6 17.76 10.90 11.39
CA ASN A 6 18.40 11.35 10.16
C ASN A 6 17.90 12.77 9.86
N ILE A 7 18.66 13.77 10.31
CA ILE A 7 18.36 15.20 10.15
C ILE A 7 18.17 15.61 8.67
N ASN A 8 18.66 14.84 7.70
CA ASN A 8 18.52 15.12 6.27
C ASN A 8 17.23 14.52 5.64
N GLN A 9 16.24 14.12 6.43
CA GLN A 9 14.97 13.60 5.89
C GLN A 9 14.11 14.72 5.28
N LEU A 10 13.91 14.66 3.96
CA LEU A 10 12.91 15.45 3.24
C LEU A 10 11.52 14.81 3.35
N GLU A 11 10.46 15.61 3.15
CA GLU A 11 9.10 15.06 3.11
C GLU A 11 8.97 14.03 1.98
N PRO A 12 8.31 12.88 2.20
CA PRO A 12 8.16 11.86 1.17
C PRO A 12 7.47 12.35 -0.11
N THR A 13 6.59 13.34 0.01
CA THR A 13 5.92 14.01 -1.12
C THR A 13 6.91 14.71 -2.06
N PHE A 14 8.07 15.14 -1.57
CA PHE A 14 9.10 15.81 -2.36
C PHE A 14 9.63 14.91 -3.48
N MET A 15 9.89 13.63 -3.20
CA MET A 15 10.45 12.72 -4.21
C MET A 15 9.49 12.51 -5.38
N TYR A 16 8.22 12.27 -5.08
CA TYR A 16 7.20 12.06 -6.11
C TYR A 16 6.92 13.33 -6.89
N SER A 17 6.82 14.48 -6.22
CA SER A 17 6.58 15.77 -6.88
C SER A 17 7.75 16.21 -7.75
N GLN A 18 8.99 15.94 -7.34
CA GLN A 18 10.18 16.20 -8.17
C GLN A 18 10.17 15.38 -9.47
N ILE A 19 9.87 14.08 -9.38
CA ILE A 19 9.80 13.23 -10.58
C ILE A 19 8.58 13.60 -11.42
N PHE A 20 7.48 13.96 -10.78
CA PHE A 20 6.29 14.48 -11.45
C PHE A 20 6.61 15.77 -12.24
N LYS A 21 7.39 16.70 -11.67
CA LYS A 21 7.91 17.87 -12.37
C LYS A 21 8.77 17.47 -13.57
N GLU A 22 9.77 16.59 -13.38
CA GLU A 22 10.65 16.12 -14.46
C GLU A 22 9.83 15.56 -15.63
N ILE A 23 8.85 14.70 -15.33
CA ILE A 23 7.96 14.13 -16.32
C ILE A 23 7.13 15.21 -17.03
N LEU A 24 6.50 16.12 -16.28
CA LEU A 24 5.67 17.19 -16.86
C LEU A 24 6.48 18.17 -17.72
N LEU A 25 7.76 18.40 -17.40
CA LEU A 25 8.65 19.25 -18.18
C LEU A 25 9.07 18.61 -19.49
N ASP A 26 9.21 17.28 -19.52
CA ASP A 26 9.52 16.52 -20.74
C ASP A 26 8.29 16.31 -21.65
N MET A 27 7.09 16.64 -21.17
CA MET A 27 5.84 16.43 -21.91
C MET A 27 5.52 17.59 -22.84
N GLU A 28 5.06 17.26 -24.05
CA GLU A 28 4.48 18.23 -24.98
C GLU A 28 3.05 18.59 -24.57
N HIS A 29 2.81 19.87 -24.32
CA HIS A 29 1.48 20.41 -24.02
C HIS A 29 0.91 21.12 -25.24
N ASN A 30 -0.36 20.85 -25.56
CA ASN A 30 -1.02 21.43 -26.72
C ASN A 30 -2.12 22.43 -26.30
N THR A 31 -2.76 23.07 -27.27
CA THR A 31 -3.87 24.01 -27.02
C THR A 31 -5.08 23.34 -26.36
N GLN A 32 -5.22 22.02 -26.44
CA GLN A 32 -6.30 21.27 -25.79
C GLN A 32 -6.15 21.30 -24.27
N SER A 33 -4.93 21.15 -23.74
CA SER A 33 -4.67 21.22 -22.28
C SER A 33 -5.14 22.53 -21.66
N ILE A 34 -5.02 23.65 -22.38
CA ILE A 34 -5.50 24.97 -21.94
C ILE A 34 -7.04 24.99 -21.88
N LYS A 35 -7.72 24.41 -22.89
CA LYS A 35 -9.19 24.33 -22.93
C LYS A 35 -9.73 23.42 -21.84
N ASP A 36 -9.05 22.31 -21.56
CA ASP A 36 -9.42 21.37 -20.52
C ASP A 36 -9.34 22.05 -19.15
N PHE A 37 -8.31 22.86 -18.91
CA PHE A 37 -8.20 23.69 -17.71
C PHE A 37 -9.32 24.72 -17.59
N ILE A 38 -9.64 25.44 -18.66
CA ILE A 38 -10.74 26.42 -18.68
C ILE A 38 -12.08 25.73 -18.35
N THR A 39 -12.31 24.55 -18.92
CA THR A 39 -13.52 23.75 -18.68
C THR A 39 -13.58 23.30 -17.24
N TYR A 40 -12.48 22.75 -16.72
CA TYR A 40 -12.37 22.36 -15.31
C TYR A 40 -12.70 23.52 -14.37
N CYS A 41 -12.16 24.71 -14.62
CA CYS A 41 -12.44 25.88 -13.79
C CYS A 41 -13.90 26.34 -13.85
N ARG A 42 -14.56 26.17 -14.99
CA ARG A 42 -15.99 26.49 -15.16
C ARG A 42 -16.87 25.48 -14.41
N ASP A 43 -16.53 24.19 -14.47
CA ASP A 43 -17.32 23.12 -13.86
C ASP A 43 -17.23 23.10 -12.32
N HIS A 44 -16.08 23.52 -11.76
CA HIS A 44 -15.80 23.45 -10.32
C HIS A 44 -15.88 24.81 -9.60
N ASP A 45 -16.17 25.90 -10.33
CA ASP A 45 -16.22 27.28 -9.83
C ASP A 45 -14.99 27.69 -8.99
N CYS A 46 -13.81 27.17 -9.34
CA CYS A 46 -12.58 27.38 -8.57
C CYS A 46 -11.89 28.73 -8.88
N VAL A 47 -12.20 29.33 -10.03
CA VAL A 47 -11.73 30.65 -10.45
C VAL A 47 -12.92 31.45 -10.96
N SER A 48 -13.07 32.70 -10.50
CA SER A 48 -14.17 33.57 -10.93
C SER A 48 -14.31 33.60 -12.45
N THR A 49 -15.54 33.45 -12.93
CA THR A 49 -15.88 33.46 -14.36
C THR A 49 -15.30 34.66 -15.11
N LYS A 50 -15.22 35.83 -14.45
CA LYS A 50 -14.60 37.04 -15.00
C LYS A 50 -13.12 36.81 -15.34
N TYR A 51 -12.38 36.17 -14.46
CA TYR A 51 -10.95 35.92 -14.64
C TYR A 51 -10.68 34.78 -15.62
N ILE A 52 -11.49 33.72 -15.62
CA ILE A 52 -11.38 32.65 -16.63
C ILE A 52 -11.67 33.16 -18.04
N ASN A 53 -12.71 33.98 -18.23
CA ASN A 53 -13.01 34.57 -19.54
C ASN A 53 -11.90 35.52 -20.02
N ARG A 54 -11.18 36.13 -19.10
CA ARG A 54 -9.99 36.94 -19.41
C ARG A 54 -8.80 36.05 -19.76
N PHE A 55 -8.56 35.00 -18.97
CA PHE A 55 -7.51 34.01 -19.21
C PHE A 55 -7.66 33.38 -20.59
N GLU A 56 -8.86 32.93 -20.96
CA GLU A 56 -9.14 32.35 -22.28
C GLU A 56 -8.80 33.27 -23.46
N LYS A 57 -8.91 34.59 -23.28
CA LYS A 57 -8.64 35.58 -24.33
C LYS A 57 -7.20 36.06 -24.37
N GLU A 58 -6.57 36.21 -23.21
CA GLU A 58 -5.30 36.91 -23.05
C GLU A 58 -4.12 35.98 -22.74
N TYR A 59 -4.36 34.72 -22.35
CA TYR A 59 -3.28 33.83 -21.94
C TYR A 59 -2.33 33.48 -23.10
N SER A 60 -1.04 33.58 -22.84
CA SER A 60 0.04 33.07 -23.67
C SER A 60 1.15 32.53 -22.78
N HIS A 61 2.02 31.65 -23.32
CA HIS A 61 3.12 31.05 -22.56
C HIS A 61 4.08 32.12 -21.97
N GLN A 62 4.21 33.28 -22.63
CA GLN A 62 5.02 34.41 -22.15
C GLN A 62 4.40 35.19 -20.98
N LEU A 63 3.13 34.94 -20.65
CA LEU A 63 2.41 35.61 -19.55
C LEU A 63 2.23 34.69 -18.35
N ALA A 64 2.94 33.54 -18.28
CA ALA A 64 2.76 32.57 -17.21
C ALA A 64 3.02 33.17 -15.83
N ILE A 65 4.16 33.86 -15.62
CA ILE A 65 4.50 34.53 -14.36
C ILE A 65 3.51 35.65 -14.03
N TRP A 66 3.07 36.41 -15.04
CA TRP A 66 2.05 37.44 -14.85
C TRP A 66 0.75 36.85 -14.31
N TRP A 67 0.26 35.76 -14.92
CA TRP A 67 -0.95 35.07 -14.47
C TRP A 67 -0.78 34.37 -13.14
N TYR A 68 0.43 33.91 -12.81
CA TYR A 68 0.75 33.34 -11.51
C TYR A 68 0.72 34.38 -10.40
N THR A 69 1.14 35.62 -10.66
CA THR A 69 1.10 36.72 -9.68
C THR A 69 -0.22 37.51 -9.70
N PHE A 70 -1.02 37.35 -10.75
CA PHE A 70 -2.32 38.03 -10.89
C PHE A 70 -3.34 37.47 -9.87
N PRO A 71 -4.10 38.34 -9.15
CA PRO A 71 -5.05 37.94 -8.10
C PRO A 71 -6.31 37.25 -8.66
N SER A 72 -6.14 36.02 -9.14
CA SER A 72 -7.15 35.20 -9.84
C SER A 72 -7.39 33.84 -9.21
N ASN A 73 -6.85 33.57 -8.02
CA ASN A 73 -6.82 32.25 -7.36
C ASN A 73 -6.01 31.16 -8.09
N ILE A 74 -5.50 31.38 -9.31
CA ILE A 74 -4.62 30.43 -10.02
C ILE A 74 -3.40 30.06 -9.16
N TYR A 75 -2.76 31.05 -8.56
CA TYR A 75 -1.68 30.86 -7.59
C TYR A 75 -2.08 29.91 -6.45
N SER A 76 -3.19 30.20 -5.78
CA SER A 76 -3.63 29.46 -4.59
C SER A 76 -3.99 28.02 -4.95
N MET A 77 -4.72 27.85 -6.06
CA MET A 77 -5.12 26.54 -6.58
C MET A 77 -3.90 25.68 -6.94
N LEU A 78 -2.95 26.23 -7.69
CA LEU A 78 -1.75 25.51 -8.09
C LEU A 78 -0.91 25.10 -6.87
N ASN A 79 -0.64 26.06 -5.98
CA ASN A 79 0.17 25.81 -4.79
C ASN A 79 -0.51 24.84 -3.81
N HIS A 80 -1.85 24.90 -3.71
CA HIS A 80 -2.60 23.92 -2.94
C HIS A 80 -2.43 22.52 -3.53
N ALA A 81 -2.70 22.36 -4.83
CA ALA A 81 -2.62 21.08 -5.52
C ALA A 81 -1.22 20.45 -5.45
N LEU A 82 -0.17 21.25 -5.61
CA LEU A 82 1.22 20.79 -5.48
C LEU A 82 1.54 20.32 -4.05
N ARG A 83 1.06 21.04 -3.03
CA ARG A 83 1.29 20.70 -1.63
C ARG A 83 0.51 19.45 -1.20
N THR A 84 -0.71 19.26 -1.71
CA THR A 84 -1.57 18.12 -1.38
C THR A 84 -1.38 16.92 -2.32
N LEU A 85 -0.52 17.05 -3.34
CA LEU A 85 -0.38 16.07 -4.43
C LEU A 85 -1.71 15.73 -5.10
N GLU A 86 -2.54 16.75 -5.32
CA GLU A 86 -3.82 16.59 -6.02
C GLU A 86 -3.56 16.39 -7.52
N ALA A 87 -3.24 15.14 -7.88
CA ALA A 87 -2.80 14.76 -9.21
C ALA A 87 -3.73 15.26 -10.32
N GLY A 88 -5.05 15.28 -10.09
CA GLY A 88 -6.03 15.80 -11.05
C GLY A 88 -5.74 17.26 -11.44
N ILE A 89 -5.71 18.17 -10.46
CA ILE A 89 -5.42 19.58 -10.73
C ILE A 89 -4.01 19.76 -11.27
N THR A 90 -3.02 19.03 -10.72
CA THR A 90 -1.63 19.20 -11.15
C THR A 90 -1.42 18.76 -12.62
N ILE A 91 -2.06 17.68 -13.06
CA ILE A 91 -2.04 17.24 -14.47
C ILE A 91 -2.74 18.27 -15.35
N THR A 92 -3.95 18.70 -14.98
CA THR A 92 -4.71 19.71 -15.73
C THR A 92 -3.93 21.02 -15.87
N MET A 93 -3.20 21.43 -14.84
CA MET A 93 -2.33 22.61 -14.85
C MET A 93 -0.91 22.33 -15.37
N GLY A 94 -0.63 21.13 -15.90
CA GLY A 94 0.70 20.72 -16.37
C GLY A 94 1.29 21.67 -17.42
N PHE A 95 0.47 22.16 -18.36
CA PHE A 95 0.90 23.16 -19.34
C PHE A 95 1.34 24.46 -18.67
N PHE A 96 0.62 24.90 -17.64
CA PHE A 96 0.88 26.15 -16.93
C PHE A 96 2.16 26.03 -16.10
N LEU A 97 2.37 24.88 -15.46
CA LEU A 97 3.62 24.51 -14.80
C LEU A 97 4.81 24.54 -15.76
N HIS A 98 4.65 23.93 -16.93
CA HIS A 98 5.68 23.91 -17.97
C HIS A 98 6.05 25.32 -18.42
N HIS A 99 5.06 26.17 -18.75
CA HIS A 99 5.31 27.55 -19.15
C HIS A 99 5.95 28.39 -18.04
N LEU A 100 5.55 28.21 -16.77
CA LEU A 100 6.18 28.89 -15.63
C LEU A 100 7.67 28.53 -15.52
N HIS A 101 7.98 27.24 -15.58
CA HIS A 101 9.36 26.77 -15.52
C HIS A 101 10.20 27.30 -16.68
N GLN A 102 9.68 27.26 -17.91
CA GLN A 102 10.35 27.81 -19.08
C GLN A 102 10.62 29.31 -18.93
N GLN A 103 9.63 30.08 -18.45
CA GLN A 103 9.79 31.52 -18.30
C GLN A 103 10.80 31.88 -17.21
N ILE A 104 10.79 31.17 -16.06
CA ILE A 104 11.79 31.35 -15.00
C ILE A 104 13.19 31.00 -15.53
N GLN A 105 13.31 29.90 -16.27
CA GLN A 105 14.58 29.48 -16.87
C GLN A 105 15.13 30.53 -17.85
N GLN A 106 14.29 31.05 -18.74
CA GLN A 106 14.67 32.09 -19.70
C GLN A 106 15.14 33.36 -19.00
N LEU A 107 14.44 33.79 -17.95
CA LEU A 107 14.84 34.96 -17.17
C LEU A 107 16.13 34.69 -16.38
N TYR A 108 16.28 33.50 -15.80
CA TYR A 108 17.51 33.11 -15.12
C TYR A 108 18.71 33.20 -16.06
N GLU A 109 18.62 32.63 -17.28
CA GLU A 109 19.70 32.69 -18.28
C GLU A 109 20.06 34.12 -18.69
N GLN A 110 19.06 35.02 -18.75
CA GLN A 110 19.28 36.44 -19.04
C GLN A 110 19.93 37.19 -17.86
N GLN A 111 19.62 36.80 -16.63
CA GLN A 111 20.00 37.51 -15.41
C GLN A 111 21.24 36.93 -14.72
N VAL A 112 21.63 35.67 -14.97
CA VAL A 112 22.67 34.93 -14.24
C VAL A 112 24.01 35.67 -14.20
N ASN A 113 24.38 36.34 -15.31
CA ASN A 113 25.62 37.12 -15.39
C ASN A 113 25.59 38.40 -14.53
N GLY A 114 24.41 38.88 -14.14
CA GLY A 114 24.22 40.07 -13.32
C GLY A 114 24.34 39.84 -11.81
N TYR A 115 24.15 38.61 -11.32
CA TYR A 115 24.18 38.29 -9.89
C TYR A 115 25.59 38.21 -9.27
N GLY A 116 26.65 38.22 -10.09
CA GLY A 116 28.02 38.05 -9.61
C GLY A 116 28.30 36.64 -9.07
N LYS A 117 29.48 36.45 -8.45
CA LYS A 117 29.92 35.14 -7.89
C LYS A 117 29.73 35.02 -6.38
N ASN A 118 29.27 36.08 -5.72
CA ASN A 118 29.13 36.09 -4.27
C ASN A 118 27.69 35.72 -3.88
N PRO A 119 27.49 34.98 -2.78
CA PRO A 119 26.16 34.70 -2.28
C PRO A 119 25.40 35.99 -1.93
N PHE A 120 24.09 35.99 -2.20
CA PHE A 120 23.18 37.07 -1.81
C PHE A 120 22.04 36.53 -0.94
N LEU A 121 21.34 37.43 -0.25
CA LEU A 121 20.26 37.07 0.66
C LEU A 121 18.90 37.36 0.04
N VAL A 122 17.97 36.43 0.24
CA VAL A 122 16.53 36.63 0.02
C VAL A 122 15.75 36.22 1.26
N TYR A 123 14.55 36.78 1.41
CA TYR A 123 13.74 36.67 2.61
C TYR A 123 12.35 36.12 2.27
N ARG A 124 11.76 35.41 3.24
CA ARG A 124 10.36 34.97 3.18
C ARG A 124 9.75 34.91 4.57
N GLY A 125 8.61 35.55 4.76
CA GLY A 125 7.79 35.41 5.96
C GLY A 125 6.62 34.48 5.77
N GLN A 126 6.36 33.61 6.73
CA GLN A 126 5.13 32.81 6.77
C GLN A 126 4.82 32.28 8.18
N GLY A 127 3.58 31.85 8.37
CA GLY A 127 3.19 31.08 9.54
C GLY A 127 3.39 29.58 9.34
N LEU A 128 3.80 28.89 10.40
CA LEU A 128 3.79 27.43 10.50
C LEU A 128 2.91 26.99 11.68
N MET A 129 2.16 25.90 11.51
CA MET A 129 1.47 25.27 12.64
C MET A 129 2.51 24.81 13.68
N LYS A 130 2.18 24.88 14.97
CA LYS A 130 3.11 24.47 16.05
C LYS A 130 3.70 23.07 15.84
N SER A 131 2.88 22.11 15.40
CA SER A 131 3.32 20.74 15.11
C SER A 131 4.37 20.66 14.00
N ASP A 132 4.27 21.52 12.99
CA ASP A 132 5.22 21.54 11.87
C ASP A 132 6.49 22.32 12.26
N PHE A 133 6.36 23.33 13.11
CA PHE A 133 7.51 24.00 13.71
C PHE A 133 8.33 23.07 14.61
N GLU A 134 7.70 22.21 15.40
CA GLU A 134 8.40 21.18 16.19
C GLU A 134 9.20 20.20 15.31
N LYS A 135 8.70 19.89 14.11
CA LYS A 135 9.46 19.10 13.12
C LYS A 135 10.65 19.90 12.58
N LEU A 136 10.44 21.17 12.21
CA LEU A 136 11.50 22.06 11.73
C LEU A 136 12.63 22.23 12.76
N GLN A 137 12.30 22.29 14.06
CA GLN A 137 13.33 22.36 15.11
C GLN A 137 14.24 21.12 15.13
N LYS A 138 13.70 19.95 14.77
CA LYS A 138 14.46 18.69 14.69
C LYS A 138 15.33 18.59 13.43
N THR A 139 15.08 19.41 12.40
CA THR A 139 15.86 19.42 11.14
C THR A 139 17.04 20.39 11.16
N LYS A 140 17.43 20.94 12.32
CA LYS A 140 18.63 21.79 12.43
C LYS A 140 19.89 21.05 11.96
N GLY A 141 20.61 21.61 11.00
CA GLY A 141 21.75 20.97 10.30
C GLY A 141 21.35 20.09 9.11
N GLY A 142 20.05 19.85 8.95
CA GLY A 142 19.40 18.99 7.97
C GLY A 142 18.94 19.67 6.69
N LEU A 143 18.17 18.95 5.89
CA LEU A 143 17.59 19.43 4.62
C LEU A 143 16.13 19.86 4.81
N MET A 144 15.73 20.89 4.08
CA MET A 144 14.36 21.40 3.98
C MET A 144 14.05 21.70 2.52
N SER A 145 12.93 21.18 2.01
CA SER A 145 12.48 21.43 0.64
C SER A 145 11.27 22.36 0.59
N PHE A 146 11.20 23.15 -0.47
CA PHE A 146 9.99 23.85 -0.90
C PHE A 146 9.48 23.18 -2.17
N ASN A 147 8.37 22.46 -2.04
CA ASN A 147 7.82 21.64 -3.14
C ASN A 147 7.10 22.46 -4.21
N ASN A 148 6.88 23.76 -3.95
CA ASN A 148 6.17 24.68 -4.82
C ASN A 148 7.12 25.74 -5.36
N PHE A 149 6.65 26.60 -6.29
CA PHE A 149 7.40 27.79 -6.66
C PHE A 149 7.59 28.66 -5.42
N LEU A 150 8.84 28.98 -5.12
CA LEU A 150 9.20 29.68 -3.91
C LEU A 150 9.35 31.17 -4.25
N SER A 151 8.33 31.94 -3.86
CA SER A 151 8.34 33.40 -3.91
C SER A 151 9.07 33.97 -2.70
N THR A 152 10.00 34.88 -2.94
CA THR A 152 10.85 35.53 -1.93
C THR A 152 11.05 37.00 -2.27
N SER A 153 11.39 37.83 -1.28
CA SER A 153 11.73 39.24 -1.49
C SER A 153 13.19 39.51 -1.16
N ILE A 154 13.80 40.45 -1.87
CA ILE A 154 15.10 41.03 -1.48
C ILE A 154 14.94 41.94 -0.25
N ASP A 155 13.74 42.48 -0.05
CA ASP A 155 13.41 43.32 1.09
C ASP A 155 13.04 42.45 2.32
N LYS A 156 13.77 42.65 3.42
CA LYS A 156 13.59 41.88 4.65
C LYS A 156 12.32 42.32 5.38
N GLU A 157 12.01 43.61 5.36
CA GLU A 157 10.92 44.24 6.07
C GLU A 157 9.58 43.72 5.54
N VAL A 158 9.43 43.63 4.21
CA VAL A 158 8.24 43.03 3.56
C VAL A 158 8.00 41.61 4.09
N SER A 159 9.04 40.78 4.08
CA SER A 159 8.96 39.41 4.59
C SER A 159 8.70 39.35 6.10
N PHE A 160 9.25 40.28 6.86
CA PHE A 160 9.07 40.32 8.31
C PHE A 160 7.60 40.59 8.69
N GLU A 161 6.91 41.48 7.98
CA GLU A 161 5.50 41.78 8.22
C GLU A 161 4.60 40.54 8.09
N TYR A 162 4.85 39.68 7.09
CA TYR A 162 4.12 38.41 6.93
C TYR A 162 4.39 37.43 8.09
N ALA A 163 5.63 37.32 8.55
CA ALA A 163 5.98 36.48 9.69
C ALA A 163 5.34 37.00 10.99
N GLU A 164 5.37 38.32 11.18
CA GLU A 164 4.77 38.98 12.35
C GLU A 164 3.25 38.81 12.36
N CYS A 165 2.58 39.03 11.22
CA CYS A 165 1.14 38.83 11.09
C CYS A 165 0.74 37.40 11.47
N ALA A 166 1.48 36.40 10.99
CA ALA A 166 1.22 34.99 11.32
C ALA A 166 1.41 34.67 12.81
N SER A 167 2.35 35.33 13.49
CA SER A 167 2.60 35.14 14.93
C SER A 167 1.46 35.66 15.84
N THR A 168 0.46 36.34 15.28
CA THR A 168 -0.73 36.77 16.04
C THR A 168 -1.74 35.63 16.26
N ASN A 169 -1.66 34.57 15.46
CA ASN A 169 -2.55 33.41 15.60
C ASN A 169 -2.00 32.45 16.68
N PRO A 170 -2.78 32.12 17.72
CA PRO A 170 -2.33 31.26 18.83
C PRO A 170 -1.85 29.88 18.41
N ASP A 171 -2.32 29.34 17.30
CA ASP A 171 -1.99 27.99 16.82
C ASP A 171 -0.79 27.96 15.85
N MET A 172 -0.27 29.13 15.51
CA MET A 172 0.81 29.32 14.54
C MET A 172 2.08 29.87 15.21
N VAL A 173 3.19 29.68 14.52
CA VAL A 173 4.49 30.27 14.82
C VAL A 173 4.89 31.07 13.58
N GLY A 174 5.19 32.36 13.77
CA GLY A 174 5.71 33.22 12.71
C GLY A 174 7.17 32.90 12.42
N ILE A 175 7.49 32.67 11.16
CA ILE A 175 8.85 32.32 10.71
C ILE A 175 9.31 33.33 9.68
N LEU A 176 10.46 33.95 9.95
CA LEU A 176 11.25 34.67 8.95
C LEU A 176 12.38 33.76 8.46
N PHE A 177 12.26 33.30 7.22
CA PHE A 177 13.34 32.61 6.53
C PHE A 177 14.34 33.63 5.95
N ILE A 178 15.61 33.42 6.24
CA ILE A 178 16.74 34.14 5.67
C ILE A 178 17.54 33.15 4.83
N MET A 179 17.50 33.31 3.52
CA MET A 179 18.04 32.34 2.58
C MET A 179 19.29 32.89 1.89
N SER A 180 20.40 32.18 2.03
CA SER A 180 21.64 32.46 1.33
C SER A 180 21.68 31.71 0.01
N ILE A 181 21.76 32.46 -1.09
CA ILE A 181 21.69 31.97 -2.46
C ILE A 181 23.07 32.13 -3.09
N ASP A 182 23.72 31.01 -3.42
CA ASP A 182 24.94 31.00 -4.23
C ASP A 182 24.56 30.92 -5.72
N PRO A 183 24.82 31.98 -6.52
CA PRO A 183 24.49 31.99 -7.94
C PRO A 183 25.20 30.91 -8.77
N CYS A 184 26.29 30.32 -8.23
CA CYS A 184 27.03 29.25 -8.92
C CYS A 184 26.32 27.89 -8.86
N ILE A 185 25.27 27.76 -8.05
CA ILE A 185 24.43 26.56 -7.98
C ILE A 185 23.39 26.63 -9.10
N ASN A 186 23.70 25.97 -10.22
CA ASN A 186 22.86 26.03 -11.43
C ASN A 186 21.70 25.00 -11.42
N SER A 187 21.56 24.19 -10.38
CA SER A 187 20.54 23.14 -10.32
C SER A 187 19.12 23.68 -10.14
N THR A 188 18.97 24.84 -9.50
CA THR A 188 17.66 25.44 -9.25
C THR A 188 17.57 26.81 -9.93
N PRO A 189 16.84 26.92 -11.04
CA PRO A 189 16.61 28.21 -11.70
C PRO A 189 15.84 29.17 -10.79
N PHE A 190 16.24 30.42 -10.76
CA PHE A 190 15.54 31.50 -10.07
C PHE A 190 15.66 32.80 -10.87
N ALA A 191 14.72 33.72 -10.73
CA ALA A 191 14.81 34.99 -11.43
C ALA A 191 14.13 36.11 -10.66
N SER A 192 14.63 37.33 -10.83
CA SER A 192 13.86 38.53 -10.52
C SER A 192 12.71 38.64 -11.51
N ILE A 193 11.49 38.78 -10.96
CA ILE A 193 10.27 38.82 -11.76
C ILE A 193 9.60 40.20 -11.82
N LYS A 194 10.21 41.24 -11.25
CA LYS A 194 9.67 42.61 -11.17
C LYS A 194 9.09 43.14 -12.50
N GLU A 195 9.79 42.87 -13.60
CA GLU A 195 9.40 43.40 -14.93
C GLU A 195 8.27 42.61 -15.59
N VAL A 196 8.03 41.36 -15.16
CA VAL A 196 7.06 40.43 -15.77
C VAL A 196 5.90 40.06 -14.85
N SER A 197 5.99 40.37 -13.56
CA SER A 197 4.95 40.14 -12.57
C SER A 197 3.80 41.14 -12.72
N TYR A 198 2.67 40.82 -12.09
CA TYR A 198 1.55 41.76 -11.93
C TYR A 198 1.90 42.90 -10.96
N PHE A 199 2.65 42.60 -9.90
CA PHE A 199 3.07 43.56 -8.88
C PHE A 199 4.46 44.12 -9.20
N LYS A 200 4.50 45.35 -9.72
CA LYS A 200 5.76 45.99 -10.17
C LYS A 200 6.55 46.69 -9.07
N GLU A 201 5.96 46.84 -7.89
CA GLU A 201 6.52 47.60 -6.77
C GLU A 201 7.50 46.77 -5.92
N GLU A 202 7.46 45.44 -6.04
CA GLU A 202 8.24 44.48 -5.25
C GLU A 202 9.44 43.93 -6.04
N ASP A 203 10.60 43.87 -5.39
CA ASP A 203 11.79 43.20 -5.90
C ASP A 203 11.72 41.69 -5.57
N GLU A 204 10.75 41.02 -6.18
CA GLU A 204 10.48 39.59 -5.98
C GLU A 204 11.48 38.71 -6.76
N ILE A 205 12.07 37.73 -6.05
CA ILE A 205 12.81 36.61 -6.64
C ILE A 205 11.93 35.36 -6.56
N LEU A 206 11.63 34.80 -7.73
CA LEU A 206 10.84 33.58 -7.87
C LEU A 206 11.76 32.41 -8.22
N PHE A 207 11.70 31.36 -7.42
CA PHE A 207 12.42 30.11 -7.64
C PHE A 207 11.53 29.07 -8.32
N SER A 208 12.15 28.28 -9.18
CA SER A 208 11.62 27.02 -9.69
C SER A 208 11.18 26.09 -8.55
N MET A 209 10.14 25.29 -8.77
CA MET A 209 9.72 24.24 -7.82
C MET A 209 10.86 23.30 -7.41
N HIS A 210 10.74 22.74 -6.20
CA HIS A 210 11.66 21.78 -5.57
C HIS A 210 13.02 22.35 -5.18
N THR A 211 13.01 23.61 -4.75
CA THR A 211 14.21 24.21 -4.16
C THR A 211 14.51 23.55 -2.81
N VAL A 212 15.74 23.10 -2.60
CA VAL A 212 16.20 22.48 -1.35
C VAL A 212 17.21 23.38 -0.66
N PHE A 213 17.07 23.51 0.65
CA PHE A 213 17.96 24.28 1.50
C PHE A 213 18.47 23.44 2.67
N ARG A 214 19.66 23.77 3.15
CA ARG A 214 20.18 23.28 4.43
C ARG A 214 19.80 24.26 5.54
N VAL A 215 19.23 23.75 6.63
CA VAL A 215 18.87 24.55 7.81
C VAL A 215 20.11 24.79 8.66
N THR A 216 20.68 26.00 8.60
CA THR A 216 21.95 26.31 9.29
C THR A 216 21.72 26.78 10.72
N ALA A 217 20.69 27.59 10.97
CA ALA A 217 20.34 28.06 12.29
C ALA A 217 18.83 28.28 12.46
N ILE A 218 18.36 28.11 13.69
CA ILE A 218 17.00 28.47 14.12
C ILE A 218 17.19 29.29 15.40
N LYS A 219 16.71 30.53 15.38
CA LYS A 219 16.87 31.50 16.48
C LYS A 219 15.50 32.09 16.83
N GLN A 220 15.19 32.15 18.11
CA GLN A 220 14.01 32.87 18.58
C GLN A 220 14.30 34.38 18.53
N MET A 221 13.33 35.20 18.12
CA MET A 221 13.50 36.64 18.11
C MET A 221 13.19 37.24 19.48
N ASP A 222 14.09 38.09 19.98
CA ASP A 222 13.92 38.74 21.28
C ASP A 222 12.62 39.57 21.30
N ASN A 223 11.85 39.43 22.39
CA ASN A 223 10.57 40.10 22.68
C ASN A 223 9.26 39.50 22.13
N LYS A 224 9.25 38.38 21.37
CA LYS A 224 8.01 37.70 20.94
C LYS A 224 8.13 36.17 21.01
N SER A 225 7.31 35.52 21.84
CA SER A 225 7.43 34.07 22.11
C SER A 225 7.10 33.15 20.91
N GLN A 226 6.40 33.67 19.90
CA GLN A 226 5.93 32.93 18.73
C GLN A 226 6.60 33.36 17.41
N LEU A 227 7.73 34.08 17.46
CA LEU A 227 8.44 34.57 16.27
C LEU A 227 9.89 34.05 16.22
N TYR A 228 10.26 33.43 15.10
CA TYR A 228 11.57 32.82 14.91
C TYR A 228 12.20 33.21 13.57
N GLN A 229 13.53 33.31 13.58
CA GLN A 229 14.36 33.44 12.40
C GLN A 229 14.97 32.07 12.07
N VAL A 230 14.89 31.68 10.81
CA VAL A 230 15.46 30.43 10.29
C VAL A 230 16.43 30.77 9.17
N GLU A 231 17.70 30.43 9.36
CA GLU A 231 18.75 30.63 8.37
C GLU A 231 18.86 29.38 7.48
N LEU A 232 18.83 29.61 6.18
CA LEU A 232 18.81 28.58 5.14
C LEU A 232 19.94 28.83 4.15
N GLN A 233 20.56 27.78 3.65
CA GLN A 233 21.57 27.84 2.59
C GLN A 233 21.14 26.97 1.42
N LEU A 234 21.11 27.53 0.21
CA LEU A 234 20.74 26.79 -1.01
C LEU A 234 21.70 25.61 -1.24
N THR A 235 21.15 24.44 -1.58
CA THR A 235 21.93 23.21 -1.84
C THR A 235 21.89 22.83 -3.32
N SER A 236 22.91 22.09 -3.80
CA SER A 236 22.98 21.59 -5.19
C SER A 236 22.50 20.15 -5.35
N ASP A 237 22.24 19.73 -6.59
CA ASP A 237 21.85 18.36 -6.96
C ASP A 237 22.95 17.30 -6.76
N ASP A 238 24.16 17.71 -6.37
CA ASP A 238 25.27 16.80 -6.04
C ASP A 238 25.17 16.22 -4.62
N ASP A 239 24.12 16.56 -3.86
CA ASP A 239 23.87 15.92 -2.56
C ASP A 239 23.61 14.41 -2.76
N GLN A 240 24.57 13.60 -2.29
CA GLN A 240 24.58 12.15 -2.44
C GLN A 240 23.30 11.49 -1.90
N GLN A 241 22.67 12.07 -0.88
CA GLN A 241 21.46 11.52 -0.26
C GLN A 241 20.22 11.81 -1.10
N LEU A 242 20.15 12.98 -1.74
CA LEU A 242 19.10 13.37 -2.68
C LEU A 242 19.09 12.50 -3.94
N ARG A 243 20.27 12.20 -4.49
CA ARG A 243 20.43 11.31 -5.66
C ARG A 243 19.98 9.89 -5.38
N LEU A 244 20.42 9.29 -4.27
CA LEU A 244 20.02 7.93 -3.90
C LEU A 244 18.51 7.74 -3.74
N LEU A 245 17.82 8.78 -3.27
CA LEU A 245 16.36 8.80 -3.09
C LEU A 245 15.60 8.99 -4.41
N THR A 246 16.08 9.86 -5.31
CA THR A 246 15.41 10.18 -6.58
C THR A 246 15.69 9.14 -7.68
N ASP A 247 16.92 8.62 -7.76
CA ASP A 247 17.34 7.71 -8.84
C ASP A 247 16.55 6.38 -8.84
N ARG A 248 16.11 5.92 -7.66
CA ARG A 248 15.34 4.68 -7.56
C ARG A 248 13.91 4.83 -8.08
N ILE A 249 13.19 5.90 -7.71
CA ILE A 249 11.83 6.10 -8.22
C ILE A 249 11.88 6.44 -9.72
N ARG A 250 12.93 7.11 -10.21
CA ARG A 250 13.18 7.25 -11.65
C ARG A 250 13.30 5.90 -12.37
N GLN A 251 13.95 4.91 -11.74
CA GLN A 251 14.04 3.55 -12.25
C GLN A 251 12.70 2.79 -12.21
N GLU A 252 11.81 3.11 -11.28
CA GLU A 252 10.47 2.49 -11.19
C GLU A 252 9.48 3.15 -12.16
N ALA A 253 9.62 4.44 -12.45
CA ALA A 253 8.79 5.21 -13.40
C ALA A 253 9.35 5.22 -14.83
N VAL A 254 10.01 4.15 -15.29
CA VAL A 254 10.57 4.06 -16.65
C VAL A 254 9.46 3.90 -17.67
N GLY A 255 9.42 4.72 -18.71
CA GLY A 255 8.46 4.66 -19.81
C GLY A 255 9.04 5.23 -21.10
N ASN A 256 8.46 4.85 -22.24
CA ASN A 256 8.90 5.24 -23.58
C ASN A 256 8.56 6.71 -23.89
N SER A 257 7.50 7.24 -23.28
CA SER A 257 7.06 8.64 -23.40
C SER A 257 6.86 9.29 -22.03
N GLY A 258 6.86 10.63 -21.96
CA GLY A 258 6.54 11.36 -20.73
C GLY A 258 5.18 10.96 -20.13
N TRP A 259 4.18 10.74 -20.97
CA TRP A 259 2.86 10.29 -20.55
C TRP A 259 2.85 8.87 -19.96
N GLU A 260 3.65 7.94 -20.49
CA GLU A 260 3.78 6.61 -19.87
C GLU A 260 4.46 6.66 -18.51
N LYS A 261 5.51 7.48 -18.37
CA LYS A 261 6.19 7.69 -17.08
C LYS A 261 5.19 8.25 -16.06
N LEU A 262 4.34 9.20 -16.48
CA LEU A 262 3.27 9.76 -15.66
C LEU A 262 2.26 8.67 -15.25
N GLY A 263 1.80 7.85 -16.20
CA GLY A 263 0.90 6.73 -15.93
C GLY A 263 1.46 5.79 -14.86
N LYS A 264 2.72 5.37 -14.99
CA LYS A 264 3.39 4.50 -14.00
C LYS A 264 3.55 5.18 -12.64
N LEU A 265 3.93 6.46 -12.62
CA LEU A 265 4.02 7.21 -11.38
C LEU A 265 2.66 7.28 -10.66
N LEU A 266 1.57 7.52 -11.38
CA LEU A 266 0.21 7.53 -10.83
C LEU A 266 -0.17 6.18 -10.21
N LEU A 267 0.24 5.07 -10.82
CA LEU A 267 0.06 3.73 -10.24
C LEU A 267 0.86 3.57 -8.93
N ILE A 268 2.11 4.01 -8.90
CA ILE A 268 2.99 3.92 -7.73
C ILE A 268 2.42 4.70 -6.54
N ILE A 269 1.87 5.90 -6.79
CA ILE A 269 1.27 6.73 -5.73
C ILE A 269 -0.19 6.34 -5.41
N GLY A 270 -0.73 5.30 -6.06
CA GLY A 270 -2.08 4.77 -5.81
C GLY A 270 -3.24 5.57 -6.43
N GLN A 271 -2.96 6.43 -7.42
CA GLN A 271 -3.96 7.25 -8.13
C GLN A 271 -4.56 6.48 -9.32
N PHE A 272 -5.20 5.35 -9.06
CA PHE A 272 -5.69 4.41 -10.09
C PHE A 272 -6.70 5.04 -11.07
N ASN A 273 -7.62 5.87 -10.59
CA ASN A 273 -8.63 6.51 -11.45
C ASN A 273 -7.99 7.48 -12.46
N LYS A 274 -6.97 8.24 -12.03
CA LYS A 274 -6.25 9.16 -12.92
C LYS A 274 -5.33 8.42 -13.89
N ALA A 275 -4.71 7.33 -13.44
CA ALA A 275 -3.98 6.45 -14.33
C ALA A 275 -4.91 5.87 -15.42
N GLU A 276 -6.13 5.47 -15.05
CA GLU A 276 -7.14 4.97 -15.99
C GLU A 276 -7.52 5.99 -17.06
N GLU A 277 -7.90 7.21 -16.65
CA GLU A 277 -8.22 8.31 -17.56
C GLU A 277 -7.08 8.53 -18.56
N LEU A 278 -5.84 8.58 -18.06
CA LEU A 278 -4.65 8.79 -18.88
C LEU A 278 -4.42 7.65 -19.89
N TYR A 279 -4.45 6.38 -19.45
CA TYR A 279 -4.21 5.26 -20.36
C TYR A 279 -5.33 5.08 -21.39
N ASN A 280 -6.57 5.47 -21.08
CA ASN A 280 -7.64 5.50 -22.08
C ASN A 280 -7.36 6.55 -23.17
N VAL A 281 -6.91 7.76 -22.80
CA VAL A 281 -6.54 8.80 -23.77
C VAL A 281 -5.36 8.33 -24.64
N LEU A 282 -4.34 7.72 -24.03
CA LEU A 282 -3.20 7.18 -24.78
C LEU A 282 -3.60 6.05 -25.74
N LEU A 283 -4.54 5.19 -25.32
CA LEU A 283 -5.10 4.13 -26.14
C LEU A 283 -5.86 4.66 -27.37
N GLU A 284 -6.60 5.76 -27.21
CA GLU A 284 -7.32 6.41 -28.31
C GLU A 284 -6.39 7.10 -29.32
N GLN A 285 -5.25 7.61 -28.85
CA GLN A 285 -4.30 8.37 -29.66
C GLN A 285 -3.26 7.50 -30.37
N THR A 286 -2.97 6.29 -29.89
CA THR A 286 -1.96 5.42 -30.50
C THR A 286 -2.52 4.62 -31.68
N TYR A 287 -1.73 4.54 -32.75
CA TYR A 287 -1.99 3.66 -33.89
C TYR A 287 -1.12 2.40 -33.87
N ASP A 288 -0.11 2.35 -32.98
CA ASP A 288 0.81 1.22 -32.88
C ASP A 288 0.15 0.08 -32.09
N GLU A 289 0.06 -1.10 -32.71
CA GLU A 289 -0.60 -2.25 -32.11
C GLU A 289 0.16 -2.81 -30.90
N SER A 290 1.50 -2.71 -30.86
CA SER A 290 2.28 -3.14 -29.70
C SER A 290 2.05 -2.20 -28.50
N GLU A 291 1.97 -0.90 -28.74
CA GLU A 291 1.63 0.08 -27.69
C GLU A 291 0.20 -0.11 -27.18
N LYS A 292 -0.78 -0.35 -28.08
CA LYS A 292 -2.16 -0.67 -27.67
C LYS A 292 -2.21 -1.87 -26.74
N ALA A 293 -1.50 -2.96 -27.09
CA ALA A 293 -1.43 -4.14 -26.24
C ALA A 293 -0.85 -3.81 -24.85
N HIS A 294 0.18 -2.97 -24.79
CA HIS A 294 0.75 -2.50 -23.53
C HIS A 294 -0.27 -1.69 -22.71
N TYR A 295 -0.95 -0.73 -23.30
CA TYR A 295 -1.96 0.08 -22.61
C TYR A 295 -3.15 -0.75 -22.12
N TYR A 296 -3.58 -1.75 -22.89
CA TYR A 296 -4.57 -2.71 -22.45
C TYR A 296 -4.10 -3.53 -21.23
N HIS A 297 -2.83 -3.96 -21.16
CA HIS A 297 -2.30 -4.59 -19.95
C HIS A 297 -2.32 -3.64 -18.75
N GLN A 298 -1.96 -2.36 -18.93
CA GLN A 298 -2.00 -1.37 -17.84
C GLN A 298 -3.44 -1.12 -17.36
N LEU A 299 -4.40 -0.96 -18.28
CA LEU A 299 -5.82 -0.84 -17.95
C LEU A 299 -6.34 -2.10 -17.24
N GLY A 300 -5.91 -3.28 -17.67
CA GLY A 300 -6.22 -4.54 -17.00
C GLY A 300 -5.73 -4.57 -15.56
N TYR A 301 -4.49 -4.15 -15.32
CA TYR A 301 -3.92 -4.01 -13.98
C TYR A 301 -4.69 -2.98 -13.13
N ILE A 302 -5.03 -1.82 -13.68
CA ILE A 302 -5.80 -0.78 -12.99
C ILE A 302 -7.18 -1.29 -12.58
N ARG A 303 -7.91 -1.93 -13.49
CA ARG A 303 -9.23 -2.50 -13.20
C ARG A 303 -9.19 -3.55 -12.11
N LEU A 304 -8.16 -4.39 -12.11
CA LEU A 304 -7.94 -5.36 -11.06
C LEU A 304 -7.75 -4.67 -9.69
N HIS A 305 -6.96 -3.60 -9.64
CA HIS A 305 -6.76 -2.78 -8.43
C HIS A 305 -7.99 -1.97 -8.00
N GLN A 306 -8.93 -1.70 -8.91
CA GLN A 306 -10.23 -1.10 -8.59
C GLN A 306 -11.27 -2.15 -8.17
N GLY A 307 -10.95 -3.45 -8.25
CA GLY A 307 -11.85 -4.55 -7.93
C GLY A 307 -12.76 -5.02 -9.08
N ASP A 308 -12.56 -4.53 -10.31
CA ASP A 308 -13.34 -4.92 -11.50
C ASP A 308 -12.59 -6.01 -12.29
N SER A 309 -12.69 -7.25 -11.80
CA SER A 309 -11.98 -8.39 -12.40
C SER A 309 -12.50 -8.75 -13.81
N GLU A 310 -13.78 -8.52 -14.10
CA GLU A 310 -14.36 -8.82 -15.41
C GLU A 310 -13.79 -7.94 -16.51
N LYS A 311 -13.73 -6.61 -16.28
CA LYS A 311 -13.06 -5.71 -17.23
C LYS A 311 -11.56 -5.95 -17.28
N ALA A 312 -10.93 -6.32 -16.17
CA ALA A 312 -9.52 -6.68 -16.16
C ALA A 312 -9.22 -7.86 -17.10
N ILE A 313 -10.07 -8.90 -17.12
CA ILE A 313 -9.96 -10.00 -18.11
C ILE A 313 -10.14 -9.47 -19.52
N CYS A 314 -11.19 -8.67 -19.77
CA CYS A 314 -11.48 -8.15 -21.10
C CYS A 314 -10.28 -7.43 -21.72
N TYR A 315 -9.67 -6.49 -20.99
CA TYR A 315 -8.49 -5.77 -21.47
C TYR A 315 -7.28 -6.70 -21.68
N ASN A 316 -7.02 -7.63 -20.77
CA ASN A 316 -5.91 -8.57 -20.94
C ASN A 316 -6.11 -9.53 -22.12
N VAL A 317 -7.35 -9.90 -22.44
CA VAL A 317 -7.70 -10.69 -23.63
C VAL A 317 -7.52 -9.86 -24.90
N GLN A 318 -7.96 -8.59 -24.93
CA GLN A 318 -7.73 -7.69 -26.05
C GLN A 318 -6.24 -7.51 -26.35
N ALA A 319 -5.43 -7.28 -25.31
CA ALA A 319 -3.97 -7.24 -25.44
C ALA A 319 -3.40 -8.54 -26.00
N PHE A 320 -3.86 -9.70 -25.50
CA PHE A 320 -3.44 -11.01 -25.97
C PHE A 320 -3.75 -11.21 -27.46
N GLU A 321 -4.95 -10.86 -27.91
CA GLU A 321 -5.36 -11.02 -29.32
C GLU A 321 -4.50 -10.18 -30.27
N ILE A 322 -4.12 -8.97 -29.86
CA ILE A 322 -3.22 -8.11 -30.63
C ILE A 322 -1.82 -8.74 -30.72
N LEU A 323 -1.26 -9.16 -29.58
CA LEU A 323 0.06 -9.80 -29.52
C LEU A 323 0.08 -11.11 -30.31
N GLN A 324 -0.99 -11.90 -30.26
CA GLN A 324 -1.10 -13.16 -31.00
C GLN A 324 -1.10 -12.96 -32.52
N LYS A 325 -1.70 -11.88 -33.01
CA LYS A 325 -1.72 -11.54 -34.46
C LYS A 325 -0.38 -10.98 -34.95
N THR A 326 0.34 -10.29 -34.09
CA THR A 326 1.55 -9.54 -34.45
C THR A 326 2.85 -10.31 -34.23
N LEU A 327 2.87 -11.26 -33.28
CA LEU A 327 4.07 -11.95 -32.84
C LEU A 327 4.07 -13.46 -33.18
N PRO A 328 5.25 -14.08 -33.32
CA PRO A 328 5.37 -15.53 -33.44
C PRO A 328 4.77 -16.28 -32.23
N SER A 329 4.30 -17.50 -32.45
CA SER A 329 3.55 -18.30 -31.46
C SER A 329 4.32 -18.63 -30.17
N HIS A 330 5.64 -18.45 -30.14
CA HIS A 330 6.48 -18.69 -28.95
C HIS A 330 7.16 -17.39 -28.47
N HIS A 331 6.67 -16.21 -28.87
CA HIS A 331 7.27 -14.95 -28.43
C HIS A 331 7.09 -14.73 -26.92
N PRO A 332 8.11 -14.32 -26.15
CA PRO A 332 8.02 -14.11 -24.69
C PRO A 332 6.89 -13.17 -24.23
N HIS A 333 6.52 -12.16 -25.04
CA HIS A 333 5.38 -11.29 -24.72
C HIS A 333 4.03 -12.02 -24.66
N LEU A 334 3.86 -13.13 -25.39
CA LEU A 334 2.66 -13.97 -25.25
C LEU A 334 2.62 -14.66 -23.89
N ALA A 335 3.78 -15.06 -23.35
CA ALA A 335 3.87 -15.62 -22.00
C ALA A 335 3.54 -14.57 -20.93
N VAL A 336 3.95 -13.32 -21.10
CA VAL A 336 3.55 -12.20 -20.22
C VAL A 336 2.04 -12.02 -20.25
N SER A 337 1.43 -12.01 -21.44
CA SER A 337 -0.02 -11.86 -21.56
C SER A 337 -0.79 -13.04 -20.95
N TYR A 338 -0.33 -14.28 -21.14
CA TYR A 338 -0.89 -15.43 -20.44
C TYR A 338 -0.74 -15.32 -18.92
N SER A 339 0.40 -14.83 -18.44
CA SER A 339 0.62 -14.61 -17.00
C SER A 339 -0.32 -13.54 -16.45
N ASN A 340 -0.57 -12.45 -17.17
CA ASN A 340 -1.52 -11.42 -16.74
C ASN A 340 -2.95 -11.97 -16.65
N ILE A 341 -3.40 -12.72 -17.66
CA ILE A 341 -4.71 -13.39 -17.64
C ILE A 341 -4.80 -14.38 -16.47
N GLY A 342 -3.75 -15.20 -16.27
CA GLY A 342 -3.64 -16.11 -15.13
C GLY A 342 -3.71 -15.37 -13.78
N GLY A 343 -3.11 -14.18 -13.70
CA GLY A 343 -3.16 -13.28 -12.55
C GLY A 343 -4.57 -12.81 -12.23
N VAL A 344 -5.37 -12.47 -13.24
CA VAL A 344 -6.76 -12.09 -13.02
C VAL A 344 -7.59 -13.28 -12.52
N PHE A 345 -7.45 -14.47 -13.14
CA PHE A 345 -8.15 -15.67 -12.66
C PHE A 345 -7.73 -16.07 -11.23
N TYR A 346 -6.45 -15.90 -10.90
CA TYR A 346 -5.95 -16.13 -9.54
C TYR A 346 -6.65 -15.21 -8.53
N ASN A 347 -6.79 -13.91 -8.84
CA ASN A 347 -7.50 -12.96 -7.98
C ASN A 347 -9.01 -13.21 -7.91
N MET A 348 -9.60 -13.85 -8.92
CA MET A 348 -10.99 -14.31 -8.88
C MET A 348 -11.18 -15.60 -8.08
N GLY A 349 -10.10 -16.24 -7.61
CA GLY A 349 -10.14 -17.54 -6.93
C GLY A 349 -10.31 -18.74 -7.88
N GLU A 350 -10.20 -18.54 -9.19
CA GLU A 350 -10.29 -19.60 -10.21
C GLU A 350 -8.92 -20.26 -10.45
N TYR A 351 -8.38 -20.89 -9.41
CA TYR A 351 -7.00 -21.37 -9.38
C TYR A 351 -6.66 -22.39 -10.49
N SER A 352 -7.58 -23.29 -10.83
CA SER A 352 -7.36 -24.27 -11.91
C SER A 352 -7.20 -23.59 -13.28
N LYS A 353 -7.97 -22.52 -13.56
CA LYS A 353 -7.80 -21.74 -14.79
C LYS A 353 -6.51 -20.96 -14.74
N ALA A 354 -6.19 -20.34 -13.61
CA ALA A 354 -4.93 -19.62 -13.42
C ALA A 354 -3.71 -20.52 -13.73
N LEU A 355 -3.66 -21.73 -13.15
CA LEU A 355 -2.62 -22.73 -13.44
C LEU A 355 -2.52 -23.03 -14.93
N SER A 356 -3.63 -23.29 -15.61
CA SER A 356 -3.63 -23.62 -17.05
C SER A 356 -3.01 -22.50 -17.91
N TYR A 357 -3.17 -21.23 -17.53
CA TYR A 357 -2.57 -20.10 -18.22
C TYR A 357 -1.09 -19.95 -17.87
N TYR A 358 -0.72 -20.12 -16.60
CA TYR A 358 0.69 -20.08 -16.19
C TYR A 358 1.50 -21.24 -16.77
N GLU A 359 0.92 -22.41 -16.95
CA GLU A 359 1.55 -23.56 -17.61
C GLU A 359 1.82 -23.27 -19.10
N LYS A 360 0.89 -22.60 -19.81
CA LYS A 360 1.13 -22.14 -21.18
C LYS A 360 2.24 -21.09 -21.26
N ALA A 361 2.27 -20.14 -20.32
CA ALA A 361 3.36 -19.19 -20.20
C ALA A 361 4.70 -19.90 -19.96
N LEU A 362 4.69 -20.95 -19.13
CA LEU A 362 5.87 -21.73 -18.77
C LEU A 362 6.43 -22.48 -19.98
N GLU A 363 5.56 -23.10 -20.77
CA GLU A 363 5.94 -23.79 -22.00
C GLU A 363 6.65 -22.84 -22.98
N ILE A 364 6.11 -21.63 -23.17
CA ILE A 364 6.69 -20.63 -24.07
C ILE A 364 8.07 -20.19 -23.58
N ILE A 365 8.18 -19.85 -22.28
CA ILE A 365 9.44 -19.38 -21.70
C ILE A 365 10.52 -20.47 -21.72
N GLN A 366 10.18 -21.73 -21.41
CA GLN A 366 11.12 -22.84 -21.45
C GLN A 366 11.65 -23.15 -22.86
N LYS A 367 10.86 -22.88 -23.90
CA LYS A 367 11.27 -23.06 -25.30
C LYS A 367 12.11 -21.90 -25.85
N THR A 368 12.05 -20.73 -25.22
CA THR A 368 12.67 -19.51 -25.77
C THR A 368 13.84 -18.96 -24.97
N LEU A 369 13.83 -19.14 -23.65
CA LEU A 369 14.86 -18.61 -22.74
C LEU A 369 15.67 -19.75 -22.12
N SER A 370 16.87 -19.42 -21.61
CA SER A 370 17.69 -20.40 -20.90
C SER A 370 17.02 -20.84 -19.59
N LEU A 371 17.32 -22.06 -19.14
CA LEU A 371 16.75 -22.63 -17.91
C LEU A 371 17.18 -21.87 -16.64
N ASP A 372 18.23 -21.05 -16.72
CA ASP A 372 18.67 -20.20 -15.62
C ASP A 372 18.11 -18.76 -15.72
N HIS A 373 17.25 -18.46 -16.70
CA HIS A 373 16.78 -17.09 -16.91
C HIS A 373 15.87 -16.61 -15.75
N PRO A 374 16.07 -15.40 -15.18
CA PRO A 374 15.29 -14.87 -14.06
C PRO A 374 13.76 -14.89 -14.26
N VAL A 375 13.29 -14.64 -15.48
CA VAL A 375 11.84 -14.71 -15.83
C VAL A 375 11.23 -16.09 -15.53
N LEU A 376 12.00 -17.18 -15.67
CA LEU A 376 11.54 -18.52 -15.32
C LEU A 376 11.30 -18.64 -13.82
N ALA A 377 12.18 -18.06 -13.00
CA ALA A 377 12.05 -18.03 -11.55
C ALA A 377 10.82 -17.21 -11.11
N THR A 378 10.54 -16.08 -11.76
CA THR A 378 9.31 -15.31 -11.54
C THR A 378 8.07 -16.17 -11.79
N LEU A 379 8.05 -16.94 -12.87
CA LEU A 379 6.90 -17.78 -13.20
C LEU A 379 6.75 -18.98 -12.24
N TYR A 380 7.86 -19.58 -11.80
CA TYR A 380 7.83 -20.59 -10.73
C TYR A 380 7.26 -20.01 -9.42
N ASN A 381 7.64 -18.80 -9.03
CA ASN A 381 7.02 -18.12 -7.89
C ASN A 381 5.51 -17.93 -8.09
N THR A 382 5.08 -17.49 -9.28
CA THR A 382 3.66 -17.28 -9.57
C THR A 382 2.86 -18.59 -9.49
N ILE A 383 3.38 -19.70 -10.04
CA ILE A 383 2.75 -21.03 -9.92
C ILE A 383 2.73 -21.49 -8.45
N GLY A 384 3.83 -21.26 -7.72
CA GLY A 384 3.93 -21.52 -6.29
C GLY A 384 2.85 -20.79 -5.49
N ASN A 385 2.56 -19.53 -5.82
CA ASN A 385 1.47 -18.75 -5.20
C ASN A 385 0.10 -19.40 -5.42
N VAL A 386 -0.15 -19.97 -6.60
CA VAL A 386 -1.43 -20.66 -6.86
C VAL A 386 -1.56 -21.90 -5.99
N TYR A 387 -0.52 -22.76 -5.93
CA TYR A 387 -0.53 -23.94 -5.06
C TYR A 387 -0.64 -23.57 -3.58
N TYR A 388 0.02 -22.49 -3.16
CA TYR A 388 -0.08 -21.97 -1.80
C TYR A 388 -1.51 -21.57 -1.45
N SER A 389 -2.20 -20.87 -2.34
CA SER A 389 -3.61 -20.47 -2.16
C SER A 389 -4.59 -21.64 -2.25
N MET A 390 -4.22 -22.71 -2.96
CA MET A 390 -4.92 -24.00 -2.95
C MET A 390 -4.57 -24.89 -1.74
N GLY A 391 -3.75 -24.42 -0.79
CA GLY A 391 -3.37 -25.20 0.38
C GLY A 391 -2.42 -26.39 0.09
N GLU A 392 -1.94 -26.53 -1.13
CA GLU A 392 -0.98 -27.58 -1.54
C GLU A 392 0.45 -27.15 -1.20
N TYR A 393 0.71 -26.93 0.10
CA TYR A 393 1.93 -26.31 0.60
C TYR A 393 3.23 -27.01 0.18
N SER A 394 3.23 -28.34 0.07
CA SER A 394 4.40 -29.10 -0.41
C SER A 394 4.74 -28.81 -1.87
N LYS A 395 3.73 -28.65 -2.74
CA LYS A 395 3.96 -28.28 -4.14
C LYS A 395 4.39 -26.82 -4.26
N ALA A 396 3.76 -25.93 -3.48
CA ALA A 396 4.15 -24.53 -3.41
C ALA A 396 5.63 -24.39 -3.02
N LEU A 397 6.06 -25.09 -1.97
CA LEU A 397 7.44 -25.12 -1.52
C LEU A 397 8.40 -25.55 -2.63
N SER A 398 8.09 -26.65 -3.32
CA SER A 398 8.91 -27.14 -4.43
C SER A 398 9.08 -26.11 -5.56
N TYR A 399 8.02 -25.38 -5.92
CA TYR A 399 8.12 -24.33 -6.94
C TYR A 399 8.91 -23.10 -6.44
N TYR A 400 8.72 -22.68 -5.18
CA TYR A 400 9.52 -21.60 -4.60
C TYR A 400 11.00 -21.95 -4.46
N GLU A 401 11.33 -23.21 -4.14
CA GLU A 401 12.71 -23.71 -4.09
C GLU A 401 13.34 -23.69 -5.50
N LYS A 402 12.63 -24.12 -6.54
CA LYS A 402 13.09 -23.99 -7.94
C LYS A 402 13.38 -22.54 -8.32
N ALA A 403 12.48 -21.62 -7.95
CA ALA A 403 12.68 -20.19 -8.18
C ALA A 403 13.93 -19.67 -7.44
N PHE A 404 14.06 -20.04 -6.16
CA PHE A 404 15.20 -19.66 -5.33
C PHE A 404 16.53 -20.16 -5.89
N GLU A 405 16.61 -21.43 -6.31
CA GLU A 405 17.81 -22.01 -6.92
C GLU A 405 18.21 -21.29 -8.21
N THR A 406 17.22 -20.93 -9.03
CA THR A 406 17.43 -20.21 -10.29
C THR A 406 18.02 -18.81 -10.02
N TYR A 407 17.43 -18.07 -9.07
CA TYR A 407 17.94 -16.77 -8.66
C TYR A 407 19.31 -16.86 -8.01
N GLN A 408 19.55 -17.85 -7.15
CA GLN A 408 20.83 -18.01 -6.48
C GLN A 408 21.99 -18.26 -7.46
N LYS A 409 21.74 -18.95 -8.58
CA LYS A 409 22.74 -19.19 -9.62
C LYS A 409 23.04 -17.95 -10.47
N THR A 410 22.07 -17.06 -10.63
CA THR A 410 22.13 -15.99 -11.65
C THR A 410 22.29 -14.59 -11.07
N LEU A 411 21.95 -14.39 -9.80
CA LEU A 411 21.93 -13.09 -9.16
C LEU A 411 22.94 -13.01 -8.01
N PRO A 412 23.48 -11.81 -7.72
CA PRO A 412 24.30 -11.59 -6.53
C PRO A 412 23.58 -12.00 -5.25
N SER A 413 24.34 -12.41 -4.21
CA SER A 413 23.78 -12.89 -2.94
C SER A 413 22.95 -11.85 -2.17
N ASN A 414 23.05 -10.58 -2.53
CA ASN A 414 22.29 -9.46 -1.99
C ASN A 414 21.21 -8.93 -2.96
N HIS A 415 20.85 -9.68 -4.00
CA HIS A 415 19.84 -9.22 -4.95
C HIS A 415 18.42 -9.19 -4.33
N PRO A 416 17.60 -8.15 -4.57
CA PRO A 416 16.25 -8.05 -4.04
C PRO A 416 15.34 -9.25 -4.33
N ASP A 417 15.49 -9.91 -5.49
CA ASP A 417 14.69 -11.10 -5.83
C ASP A 417 14.90 -12.28 -4.89
N LEU A 418 16.10 -12.42 -4.28
CA LEU A 418 16.34 -13.44 -3.26
C LEU A 418 15.53 -13.16 -1.98
N THR A 419 15.28 -11.89 -1.66
CA THR A 419 14.38 -11.48 -0.57
C THR A 419 12.96 -11.99 -0.81
N ILE A 420 12.46 -11.91 -2.05
CA ILE A 420 11.13 -12.40 -2.42
C ILE A 420 11.05 -13.92 -2.21
N SER A 421 12.03 -14.68 -2.69
CA SER A 421 12.06 -16.13 -2.51
C SER A 421 12.12 -16.55 -1.04
N TYR A 422 12.94 -15.90 -0.22
CA TYR A 422 12.97 -16.19 1.22
C TYR A 422 11.63 -15.88 1.90
N ASN A 423 10.96 -14.79 1.52
CA ASN A 423 9.63 -14.49 2.03
C ASN A 423 8.61 -15.58 1.63
N ASN A 424 8.56 -15.97 0.36
CA ASN A 424 7.62 -16.98 -0.12
C ASN A 424 7.80 -18.33 0.61
N ILE A 425 9.05 -18.80 0.75
CA ILE A 425 9.37 -20.03 1.49
C ILE A 425 8.99 -19.89 2.97
N GLY A 426 9.31 -18.75 3.59
CA GLY A 426 8.92 -18.44 4.97
C GLY A 426 7.40 -18.52 5.18
N SER A 427 6.62 -17.95 4.27
CA SER A 427 5.15 -17.98 4.30
C SER A 427 4.60 -19.41 4.20
N VAL A 428 5.22 -20.30 3.42
CA VAL A 428 4.81 -21.71 3.39
C VAL A 428 5.01 -22.37 4.75
N TYR A 429 6.20 -22.21 5.34
CA TYR A 429 6.46 -22.75 6.69
C TYR A 429 5.52 -22.15 7.74
N GLU A 430 5.12 -20.89 7.57
CA GLU A 430 4.16 -20.23 8.45
C GLU A 430 2.80 -20.94 8.41
N LYS A 431 2.31 -21.26 7.21
CA LYS A 431 1.05 -22.02 7.03
C LYS A 431 1.13 -23.46 7.52
N MET A 432 2.31 -24.06 7.51
CA MET A 432 2.55 -25.38 8.09
C MET A 432 2.72 -25.36 9.62
N GLY A 433 2.71 -24.18 10.26
CA GLY A 433 2.88 -24.02 11.71
C GLY A 433 4.33 -24.10 12.20
N GLU A 434 5.32 -24.08 11.28
CA GLU A 434 6.75 -24.20 11.58
C GLU A 434 7.37 -22.81 11.85
N TYR A 435 6.83 -22.07 12.83
CA TYR A 435 7.12 -20.65 13.05
C TYR A 435 8.61 -20.31 13.26
N SER A 436 9.40 -21.20 13.86
CA SER A 436 10.84 -21.00 14.02
C SER A 436 11.58 -20.99 12.67
N LYS A 437 11.16 -21.82 11.71
CA LYS A 437 11.71 -21.80 10.35
C LYS A 437 11.28 -20.53 9.62
N THR A 438 10.00 -20.14 9.76
CA THR A 438 9.48 -18.90 9.20
C THR A 438 10.31 -17.68 9.63
N LEU A 439 10.56 -17.52 10.93
CA LEU A 439 11.40 -16.43 11.45
C LEU A 439 12.78 -16.42 10.80
N SER A 440 13.46 -17.58 10.73
CA SER A 440 14.79 -17.67 10.11
C SER A 440 14.79 -17.22 8.64
N TYR A 441 13.76 -17.57 7.87
CA TYR A 441 13.64 -17.15 6.48
C TYR A 441 13.32 -15.65 6.33
N TYR A 442 12.38 -15.12 7.11
CA TYR A 442 12.07 -13.68 7.11
C TYR A 442 13.23 -12.83 7.62
N GLU A 443 14.04 -13.31 8.57
CA GLU A 443 15.24 -12.63 9.06
C GLU A 443 16.33 -12.55 7.98
N LYS A 444 16.53 -13.61 7.18
CA LYS A 444 17.45 -13.57 6.02
C LYS A 444 17.01 -12.56 4.97
N ALA A 445 15.72 -12.55 4.65
CA ALA A 445 15.14 -11.55 3.75
C ALA A 445 15.35 -10.12 4.29
N PHE A 446 15.14 -9.93 5.59
CA PHE A 446 15.36 -8.66 6.27
C PHE A 446 16.83 -8.22 6.26
N GLU A 447 17.78 -9.14 6.48
CA GLU A 447 19.23 -8.85 6.45
C GLU A 447 19.69 -8.38 5.06
N ILE A 448 19.22 -9.02 3.99
CA ILE A 448 19.49 -8.56 2.61
C ILE A 448 18.93 -7.15 2.42
N GLY A 449 17.69 -6.90 2.85
CA GLY A 449 17.07 -5.58 2.82
C GLY A 449 17.90 -4.53 3.55
N GLN A 450 18.39 -4.80 4.76
CA GLN A 450 19.22 -3.87 5.53
C GLN A 450 20.54 -3.52 4.84
N LYS A 451 21.15 -4.47 4.11
CA LYS A 451 22.43 -4.25 3.41
C LYS A 451 22.26 -3.49 2.09
N THR A 452 21.06 -3.47 1.52
CA THR A 452 20.81 -3.02 0.14
C THR A 452 19.88 -1.82 0.04
N LEU A 453 19.11 -1.56 1.11
CA LEU A 453 18.09 -0.52 1.14
C LEU A 453 18.38 0.47 2.29
N PRO A 454 18.06 1.76 2.10
CA PRO A 454 17.99 2.70 3.20
C PRO A 454 17.06 2.20 4.32
N SER A 455 17.37 2.56 5.57
CA SER A 455 16.61 2.10 6.75
C SER A 455 15.13 2.48 6.71
N ASN A 456 14.80 3.57 6.02
CA ASN A 456 13.45 4.06 5.80
C ASN A 456 12.83 3.58 4.49
N HIS A 457 13.36 2.58 3.79
CA HIS A 457 12.77 2.14 2.51
C HIS A 457 11.39 1.45 2.70
N PRO A 458 10.40 1.64 1.80
CA PRO A 458 9.08 0.99 1.93
C PRO A 458 9.13 -0.54 2.08
N SER A 459 10.04 -1.22 1.39
CA SER A 459 10.22 -2.67 1.53
C SER A 459 10.69 -3.08 2.93
N MET A 460 11.39 -2.20 3.67
CA MET A 460 11.73 -2.45 5.07
C MET A 460 10.46 -2.50 5.93
N ALA A 461 9.47 -1.64 5.66
CA ALA A 461 8.19 -1.68 6.36
C ALA A 461 7.44 -3.01 6.12
N SER A 462 7.47 -3.52 4.89
CA SER A 462 6.89 -4.84 4.57
C SER A 462 7.61 -5.97 5.34
N ALA A 463 8.94 -5.93 5.42
CA ALA A 463 9.70 -6.94 6.16
C ALA A 463 9.43 -6.88 7.67
N TYR A 464 9.35 -5.68 8.27
CA TYR A 464 8.89 -5.50 9.65
C TYR A 464 7.49 -6.08 9.86
N SER A 465 6.58 -5.86 8.91
CA SER A 465 5.20 -6.38 8.99
C SER A 465 5.17 -7.91 8.94
N ASN A 466 5.95 -8.54 8.06
CA ASN A 466 6.02 -10.00 7.96
C ASN A 466 6.51 -10.63 9.27
N ILE A 467 7.60 -10.11 9.84
CA ILE A 467 8.12 -10.57 11.13
C ILE A 467 7.11 -10.32 12.26
N GLY A 468 6.46 -9.15 12.27
CA GLY A 468 5.39 -8.82 13.21
C GLY A 468 4.25 -9.83 13.17
N SER A 469 3.85 -10.26 11.97
CA SER A 469 2.80 -11.27 11.77
C SER A 469 3.18 -12.63 12.37
N VAL A 470 4.45 -13.05 12.28
CA VAL A 470 4.89 -14.30 12.91
C VAL A 470 4.81 -14.22 14.43
N TYR A 471 5.26 -13.10 15.02
CA TYR A 471 5.12 -12.89 16.46
C TYR A 471 3.66 -12.85 16.91
N GLU A 472 2.76 -12.29 16.09
CA GLU A 472 1.32 -12.34 16.33
C GLU A 472 0.81 -13.79 16.38
N LYS A 473 1.19 -14.64 15.42
CA LYS A 473 0.81 -16.07 15.40
C LYS A 473 1.38 -16.86 16.57
N MET A 474 2.53 -16.47 17.09
CA MET A 474 3.13 -17.06 18.29
C MET A 474 2.48 -16.56 19.60
N GLY A 475 1.56 -15.60 19.55
CA GLY A 475 0.92 -14.98 20.72
C GLY A 475 1.77 -13.92 21.42
N GLU A 476 2.89 -13.51 20.82
CA GLU A 476 3.84 -12.51 21.33
C GLU A 476 3.39 -11.09 20.90
N TYR A 477 2.17 -10.72 21.29
CA TYR A 477 1.48 -9.53 20.79
C TYR A 477 2.24 -8.22 21.00
N SER A 478 2.95 -8.06 22.13
CA SER A 478 3.74 -6.85 22.39
C SER A 478 4.93 -6.71 21.43
N LYS A 479 5.58 -7.82 21.06
CA LYS A 479 6.63 -7.81 20.03
C LYS A 479 6.01 -7.47 18.68
N ALA A 480 4.94 -8.15 18.29
CA ALA A 480 4.23 -7.90 17.03
C ALA A 480 3.84 -6.41 16.87
N LEU A 481 3.29 -5.79 17.92
CA LEU A 481 2.94 -4.38 17.94
C LEU A 481 4.15 -3.48 17.62
N SER A 482 5.29 -3.70 18.29
CA SER A 482 6.51 -2.92 18.05
C SER A 482 7.01 -3.03 16.61
N TYR A 483 6.90 -4.21 16.00
CA TYR A 483 7.26 -4.41 14.59
C TYR A 483 6.31 -3.66 13.64
N TYR A 484 4.99 -3.73 13.87
CA TYR A 484 4.02 -2.99 13.06
C TYR A 484 4.11 -1.47 13.23
N GLU A 485 4.41 -0.97 14.44
CA GLU A 485 4.65 0.46 14.69
C GLU A 485 5.87 0.97 13.93
N LYS A 486 6.97 0.21 13.88
CA LYS A 486 8.13 0.54 13.04
C LYS A 486 7.80 0.56 11.56
N ALA A 487 7.00 -0.41 11.09
CA ALA A 487 6.52 -0.41 9.71
C ALA A 487 5.67 0.83 9.39
N LEU A 488 4.82 1.25 10.32
CA LEU A 488 3.99 2.45 10.19
C LEU A 488 4.85 3.72 10.14
N GLU A 489 5.83 3.84 11.02
CA GLU A 489 6.77 4.97 11.03
C GLU A 489 7.52 5.10 9.70
N ILE A 490 8.01 3.98 9.16
CA ILE A 490 8.67 3.96 7.85
C ILE A 490 7.71 4.43 6.75
N ARG A 491 6.48 3.88 6.69
CA ARG A 491 5.51 4.28 5.67
C ARG A 491 5.13 5.76 5.78
N GLN A 492 4.98 6.29 6.99
CA GLN A 492 4.73 7.72 7.24
C GLN A 492 5.86 8.60 6.70
N LYS A 493 7.10 8.09 6.69
CA LYS A 493 8.28 8.76 6.15
C LYS A 493 8.46 8.60 4.64
N THR A 494 7.75 7.67 3.97
CA THR A 494 7.97 7.36 2.54
C THR A 494 6.77 7.55 1.62
N LEU A 495 5.55 7.57 2.16
CA LEU A 495 4.32 7.56 1.36
C LEU A 495 3.41 8.74 1.73
N PRO A 496 2.61 9.26 0.78
CA PRO A 496 1.60 10.28 1.06
C PRO A 496 0.61 9.82 2.13
N SER A 497 0.17 10.71 3.02
CA SER A 497 -0.63 10.37 4.22
C SER A 497 -1.92 9.58 3.96
N ASN A 498 -2.48 9.69 2.75
CA ASN A 498 -3.70 8.98 2.35
C ASN A 498 -3.42 7.66 1.62
N HIS A 499 -2.16 7.24 1.44
CA HIS A 499 -1.83 6.06 0.64
C HIS A 499 -2.54 4.78 1.16
N PRO A 500 -3.14 3.94 0.30
CA PRO A 500 -3.92 2.77 0.73
C PRO A 500 -3.17 1.82 1.67
N SER A 501 -1.85 1.74 1.56
CA SER A 501 -1.01 0.89 2.43
C SER A 501 -1.10 1.24 3.92
N PHE A 502 -1.51 2.45 4.29
CA PHE A 502 -1.72 2.81 5.69
C PHE A 502 -2.89 2.03 6.29
N ALA A 503 -3.95 1.80 5.52
CA ALA A 503 -5.12 1.07 5.98
C ALA A 503 -4.78 -0.38 6.36
N THR A 504 -3.93 -1.05 5.59
CA THR A 504 -3.46 -2.40 5.91
C THR A 504 -2.71 -2.45 7.25
N LEU A 505 -1.82 -1.49 7.52
CA LEU A 505 -1.10 -1.44 8.80
C LEU A 505 -2.02 -1.09 9.97
N TYR A 506 -2.94 -0.14 9.78
CA TYR A 506 -3.93 0.17 10.81
C TYR A 506 -4.80 -1.05 11.13
N ASN A 507 -5.19 -1.85 10.13
CA ASN A 507 -5.87 -3.11 10.34
C ASN A 507 -5.02 -4.10 11.16
N ASN A 508 -3.74 -4.28 10.84
CA ASN A 508 -2.87 -5.20 11.58
C ASN A 508 -2.66 -4.74 13.03
N ILE A 509 -2.42 -3.44 13.26
CA ILE A 509 -2.30 -2.88 14.62
C ILE A 509 -3.63 -3.05 15.37
N GLY A 510 -4.76 -2.80 14.72
CA GLY A 510 -6.09 -3.03 15.29
C GLY A 510 -6.32 -4.48 15.71
N SER A 511 -5.83 -5.46 14.92
CA SER A 511 -5.86 -6.90 15.24
C SER A 511 -5.11 -7.19 16.53
N ILE A 512 -3.88 -6.67 16.64
CA ILE A 512 -3.06 -6.84 17.84
C ILE A 512 -3.74 -6.23 19.08
N GLN A 513 -4.23 -4.99 18.98
CA GLN A 513 -4.94 -4.36 20.09
C GLN A 513 -6.19 -5.15 20.50
N SER A 514 -6.94 -5.69 19.53
CA SER A 514 -8.09 -6.57 19.80
C SER A 514 -7.69 -7.87 20.52
N ASN A 515 -6.55 -8.46 20.17
CA ASN A 515 -6.05 -9.69 20.79
C ASN A 515 -5.48 -9.44 22.19
N MET A 516 -4.98 -8.23 22.46
CA MET A 516 -4.59 -7.78 23.80
C MET A 516 -5.79 -7.37 24.68
N GLY A 517 -7.01 -7.34 24.14
CA GLY A 517 -8.22 -6.93 24.85
C GLY A 517 -8.47 -5.42 24.87
N GLU A 518 -7.64 -4.63 24.20
CA GLU A 518 -7.71 -3.17 24.09
C GLU A 518 -8.73 -2.76 23.00
N TYR A 519 -9.99 -3.16 23.19
CA TYR A 519 -11.04 -3.06 22.16
C TYR A 519 -11.34 -1.64 21.67
N SER A 520 -11.21 -0.62 22.52
CA SER A 520 -11.41 0.78 22.13
C SER A 520 -10.32 1.28 21.17
N LYS A 521 -9.05 0.94 21.45
CA LYS A 521 -7.92 1.24 20.56
C LYS A 521 -8.06 0.48 19.24
N ALA A 522 -8.46 -0.78 19.29
CA ALA A 522 -8.70 -1.59 18.10
C ALA A 522 -9.74 -0.94 17.17
N LEU A 523 -10.89 -0.52 17.71
CA LEU A 523 -11.93 0.19 16.94
C LEU A 523 -11.38 1.47 16.30
N SER A 524 -10.64 2.30 17.05
CA SER A 524 -10.06 3.53 16.50
C SER A 524 -9.12 3.27 15.32
N TYR A 525 -8.30 2.22 15.39
CA TYR A 525 -7.42 1.85 14.27
C TYR A 525 -8.20 1.30 13.07
N TYR A 526 -9.22 0.47 13.29
CA TYR A 526 -10.05 -0.02 12.19
C TYR A 526 -10.86 1.09 11.52
N GLU A 527 -11.33 2.09 12.28
CA GLU A 527 -12.00 3.28 11.74
C GLU A 527 -11.05 4.11 10.87
N LYS A 528 -9.79 4.32 11.30
CA LYS A 528 -8.76 4.97 10.47
C LYS A 528 -8.48 4.20 9.18
N ALA A 529 -8.43 2.87 9.25
CA ALA A 529 -8.27 2.03 8.08
C ALA A 529 -9.44 2.20 7.10
N LEU A 530 -10.67 2.19 7.62
CA LEU A 530 -11.88 2.39 6.83
C LEU A 530 -11.90 3.77 6.17
N GLU A 531 -11.60 4.84 6.90
CA GLU A 531 -11.54 6.20 6.38
C GLU A 531 -10.48 6.33 5.26
N THR A 532 -9.31 5.73 5.44
CA THR A 532 -8.23 5.74 4.45
C THR A 532 -8.67 5.04 3.16
N TYR A 533 -9.29 3.85 3.26
CA TYR A 533 -9.81 3.14 2.09
C TYR A 533 -10.95 3.90 1.43
N GLN A 534 -11.89 4.48 2.17
CA GLN A 534 -13.00 5.25 1.61
C GLN A 534 -12.55 6.49 0.82
N LYS A 535 -11.42 7.08 1.20
CA LYS A 535 -10.81 8.22 0.49
C LYS A 535 -10.07 7.83 -0.78
N THR A 536 -9.62 6.57 -0.89
CA THR A 536 -8.70 6.14 -1.96
C THR A 536 -9.26 5.11 -2.93
N LEU A 537 -10.25 4.34 -2.51
CA LEU A 537 -10.82 3.24 -3.27
C LEU A 537 -12.29 3.52 -3.61
N PRO A 538 -12.81 2.93 -4.70
CA PRO A 538 -14.24 2.97 -5.02
C PRO A 538 -15.10 2.51 -3.84
N SER A 539 -16.31 3.06 -3.70
CA SER A 539 -17.21 2.81 -2.56
C SER A 539 -17.65 1.35 -2.39
N ASN A 540 -17.52 0.55 -3.45
CA ASN A 540 -17.81 -0.87 -3.47
C ASN A 540 -16.55 -1.75 -3.37
N HIS A 541 -15.33 -1.20 -3.30
CA HIS A 541 -14.10 -1.97 -3.38
C HIS A 541 -14.02 -3.10 -2.32
N PRO A 542 -13.59 -4.32 -2.67
CA PRO A 542 -13.53 -5.47 -1.75
C PRO A 542 -12.78 -5.21 -0.43
N GLU A 543 -11.68 -4.46 -0.47
CA GLU A 543 -10.89 -4.08 0.71
C GLU A 543 -11.69 -3.33 1.80
N LEU A 544 -12.75 -2.60 1.43
CA LEU A 544 -13.64 -1.94 2.40
C LEU A 544 -14.35 -2.94 3.31
N ALA A 545 -14.51 -4.19 2.86
CA ALA A 545 -15.13 -5.25 3.64
C ALA A 545 -14.26 -5.68 4.84
N ILE A 546 -12.94 -5.48 4.80
CA ILE A 546 -12.00 -5.94 5.83
C ILE A 546 -12.17 -5.15 7.14
N PRO A 547 -12.12 -3.80 7.17
CA PRO A 547 -12.37 -3.05 8.39
C PRO A 547 -13.76 -3.32 8.98
N TYR A 548 -14.81 -3.40 8.16
CA TYR A 548 -16.15 -3.75 8.65
C TYR A 548 -16.17 -5.11 9.35
N ASN A 549 -15.54 -6.12 8.75
CA ASN A 549 -15.41 -7.44 9.34
C ASN A 549 -14.67 -7.37 10.69
N ASN A 550 -13.56 -6.64 10.76
CA ASN A 550 -12.76 -6.56 11.97
C ASN A 550 -13.45 -5.78 13.10
N ILE A 551 -14.16 -4.69 12.76
CA ILE A 551 -15.04 -3.96 13.69
C ILE A 551 -16.14 -4.89 14.21
N GLY A 552 -16.75 -5.69 13.33
CA GLY A 552 -17.70 -6.74 13.71
C GLY A 552 -17.10 -7.73 14.71
N GLY A 553 -15.85 -8.15 14.48
CA GLY A 553 -15.07 -8.99 15.40
C GLY A 553 -14.92 -8.40 16.79
N VAL A 554 -14.65 -7.10 16.89
CA VAL A 554 -14.56 -6.41 18.19
C VAL A 554 -15.93 -6.33 18.88
N TYR A 555 -17.00 -6.03 18.13
CA TYR A 555 -18.35 -6.06 18.71
C TYR A 555 -18.76 -7.45 19.17
N TYR A 556 -18.37 -8.50 18.44
CA TYR A 556 -18.59 -9.88 18.83
C TYR A 556 -17.86 -10.22 20.14
N LYS A 557 -16.55 -9.91 20.24
CA LYS A 557 -15.76 -10.13 21.47
C LYS A 557 -16.28 -9.33 22.68
N THR A 558 -16.91 -8.18 22.45
CA THR A 558 -17.51 -7.35 23.51
C THR A 558 -18.98 -7.68 23.80
N GLY A 559 -19.53 -8.76 23.24
CA GLY A 559 -20.90 -9.23 23.50
C GLY A 559 -22.01 -8.44 22.78
N LYS A 560 -21.65 -7.50 21.90
CA LYS A 560 -22.60 -6.67 21.14
C LYS A 560 -22.98 -7.36 19.83
N TYR A 561 -23.57 -8.55 19.91
CA TYR A 561 -23.75 -9.46 18.77
C TYR A 561 -24.60 -8.86 17.63
N SER A 562 -25.65 -8.09 17.92
CA SER A 562 -26.45 -7.44 16.87
C SER A 562 -25.66 -6.38 16.09
N LYS A 563 -24.74 -5.65 16.75
CA LYS A 563 -23.84 -4.71 16.06
C LYS A 563 -22.80 -5.46 15.25
N ALA A 564 -22.27 -6.56 15.78
CA ALA A 564 -21.36 -7.44 15.06
C ALA A 564 -21.99 -7.97 13.77
N LEU A 565 -23.22 -8.49 13.88
CA LEU A 565 -24.00 -8.98 12.74
C LEU A 565 -24.18 -7.90 11.67
N SER A 566 -24.61 -6.70 12.04
CA SER A 566 -24.75 -5.59 11.08
C SER A 566 -23.44 -5.24 10.36
N CYS A 567 -22.31 -5.25 11.07
CA CYS A 567 -21.00 -5.03 10.46
C CYS A 567 -20.59 -6.17 9.52
N TYR A 568 -20.83 -7.43 9.91
CA TYR A 568 -20.55 -8.59 9.06
C TYR A 568 -21.44 -8.63 7.81
N GLU A 569 -22.71 -8.26 7.93
CA GLU A 569 -23.65 -8.16 6.81
C GLU A 569 -23.22 -7.09 5.82
N LYS A 570 -22.78 -5.92 6.29
CA LYS A 570 -22.18 -4.88 5.42
C LYS A 570 -20.93 -5.38 4.69
N SER A 571 -20.04 -6.08 5.40
CA SER A 571 -18.87 -6.72 4.81
C SER A 571 -19.25 -7.74 3.73
N LEU A 572 -20.26 -8.57 4.01
CA LEU A 572 -20.80 -9.54 3.06
C LEU A 572 -21.41 -8.85 1.83
N GLU A 573 -22.21 -7.79 2.02
CA GLU A 573 -22.85 -7.05 0.94
C GLU A 573 -21.82 -6.46 -0.05
N ILE A 574 -20.76 -5.84 0.49
CA ILE A 574 -19.65 -5.29 -0.32
C ILE A 574 -19.01 -6.41 -1.15
N ARG A 575 -18.68 -7.54 -0.51
CA ARG A 575 -18.06 -8.69 -1.18
C ARG A 575 -18.98 -9.32 -2.23
N GLN A 576 -20.28 -9.47 -1.95
CA GLN A 576 -21.24 -10.03 -2.90
C GLN A 576 -21.45 -9.16 -4.14
N LYS A 577 -21.31 -7.83 -4.00
CA LYS A 577 -21.43 -6.89 -5.11
C LYS A 577 -20.20 -6.83 -6.01
N THR A 578 -19.04 -7.26 -5.53
CA THR A 578 -17.76 -7.07 -6.23
C THR A 578 -17.01 -8.34 -6.56
N LEU A 579 -17.23 -9.40 -5.80
CA LEU A 579 -16.56 -10.67 -5.99
C LEU A 579 -17.50 -11.67 -6.69
N PRO A 580 -16.95 -12.59 -7.49
CA PRO A 580 -17.71 -13.70 -8.05
C PRO A 580 -18.46 -14.49 -6.97
N SER A 581 -19.59 -15.10 -7.32
CA SER A 581 -20.47 -15.79 -6.37
C SER A 581 -19.81 -16.93 -5.58
N TYR A 582 -18.72 -17.50 -6.11
CA TYR A 582 -17.94 -18.56 -5.47
C TYR A 582 -16.57 -18.07 -4.98
N HIS A 583 -16.36 -16.77 -4.79
CA HIS A 583 -15.10 -16.27 -4.26
C HIS A 583 -14.90 -16.65 -2.78
N LEU A 584 -13.69 -17.07 -2.41
CA LEU A 584 -13.37 -17.59 -1.07
C LEU A 584 -13.57 -16.57 0.06
N ASP A 585 -13.39 -15.27 -0.21
CA ASP A 585 -13.61 -14.22 0.80
C ASP A 585 -15.05 -14.14 1.32
N LEU A 586 -16.03 -14.57 0.53
CA LEU A 586 -17.42 -14.68 0.98
C LEU A 586 -17.56 -15.67 2.14
N THR A 587 -16.72 -16.71 2.17
CA THR A 587 -16.75 -17.75 3.21
C THR A 587 -16.41 -17.19 4.58
N THR A 588 -15.49 -16.22 4.66
CA THR A 588 -15.13 -15.56 5.92
C THR A 588 -16.31 -14.75 6.47
N SER A 589 -17.01 -14.02 5.60
CA SER A 589 -18.21 -13.27 6.00
C SER A 589 -19.31 -14.20 6.49
N TYR A 590 -19.61 -15.27 5.74
CA TYR A 590 -20.63 -16.25 6.14
C TYR A 590 -20.27 -16.94 7.46
N ASN A 591 -19.01 -17.32 7.66
CA ASN A 591 -18.57 -17.92 8.93
C ASN A 591 -18.77 -16.97 10.12
N ASN A 592 -18.42 -15.70 9.96
CA ASN A 592 -18.55 -14.70 11.03
C ASN A 592 -20.00 -14.36 11.36
N ILE A 593 -20.88 -14.32 10.34
CA ILE A 593 -22.33 -14.23 10.52
C ILE A 593 -22.86 -15.47 11.24
N GLY A 594 -22.42 -16.67 10.84
CA GLY A 594 -22.75 -17.92 11.52
C GLY A 594 -22.38 -17.90 12.99
N LEU A 595 -21.16 -17.48 13.33
CA LEU A 595 -20.70 -17.30 14.72
C LEU A 595 -21.59 -16.32 15.50
N ALA A 596 -21.97 -15.19 14.89
CA ALA A 596 -22.88 -14.23 15.52
C ALA A 596 -24.24 -14.86 15.84
N TYR A 597 -24.82 -15.62 14.91
CA TYR A 597 -26.08 -16.34 15.14
C TYR A 597 -25.98 -17.42 16.22
N ILE A 598 -24.86 -18.15 16.33
CA ILE A 598 -24.63 -19.08 17.44
C ILE A 598 -24.76 -18.36 18.78
N LYS A 599 -24.13 -17.18 18.93
CA LYS A 599 -24.19 -16.41 20.18
C LYS A 599 -25.54 -15.76 20.44
N MET A 600 -26.37 -15.64 19.42
CA MET A 600 -27.77 -15.23 19.52
C MET A 600 -28.72 -16.44 19.66
N GLU A 601 -28.18 -17.66 19.78
CA GLU A 601 -28.92 -18.93 19.91
C GLU A 601 -29.82 -19.27 18.69
N GLU A 602 -29.56 -18.65 17.54
CA GLU A 602 -30.26 -18.90 16.27
C GLU A 602 -29.52 -19.97 15.44
N TYR A 603 -29.40 -21.18 15.99
CA TYR A 603 -28.54 -22.24 15.44
C TYR A 603 -28.89 -22.65 14.01
N SER A 604 -30.18 -22.69 13.63
CA SER A 604 -30.60 -23.04 12.27
C SER A 604 -30.09 -22.05 11.21
N LYS A 605 -30.07 -20.75 11.53
CA LYS A 605 -29.48 -19.74 10.65
C LYS A 605 -27.96 -19.91 10.59
N ALA A 606 -27.30 -20.20 11.71
CA ALA A 606 -25.87 -20.44 11.74
C ALA A 606 -25.46 -21.61 10.82
N VAL A 607 -26.17 -22.74 10.87
CA VAL A 607 -25.96 -23.88 9.97
C VAL A 607 -26.10 -23.44 8.51
N SER A 608 -27.18 -22.75 8.14
CA SER A 608 -27.40 -22.29 6.76
C SER A 608 -26.26 -21.41 6.24
N TYR A 609 -25.70 -20.53 7.06
CA TYR A 609 -24.57 -19.70 6.67
C TYR A 609 -23.27 -20.50 6.55
N TYR A 610 -23.01 -21.46 7.43
CA TYR A 610 -21.86 -22.36 7.26
C TYR A 610 -21.97 -23.28 6.06
N GLU A 611 -23.17 -23.75 5.71
CA GLU A 611 -23.41 -24.53 4.50
C GLU A 611 -23.12 -23.72 3.23
N LYS A 612 -23.50 -22.44 3.18
CA LYS A 612 -23.10 -21.53 2.09
C LYS A 612 -21.58 -21.38 1.99
N ALA A 613 -20.90 -21.24 3.13
CA ALA A 613 -19.44 -21.18 3.17
C ALA A 613 -18.81 -22.51 2.70
N LEU A 614 -19.40 -23.64 3.08
CA LEU A 614 -18.96 -24.97 2.70
C LEU A 614 -19.11 -25.20 1.19
N GLU A 615 -20.27 -24.85 0.62
CA GLU A 615 -20.53 -24.99 -0.81
C GLU A 615 -19.49 -24.25 -1.66
N ILE A 616 -19.19 -23.00 -1.29
CA ILE A 616 -18.16 -22.20 -1.97
C ILE A 616 -16.80 -22.90 -1.91
N LYS A 617 -16.37 -23.34 -0.72
CA LYS A 617 -15.09 -24.02 -0.54
C LYS A 617 -15.02 -25.33 -1.32
N GLN A 618 -16.09 -26.13 -1.33
CA GLN A 618 -16.14 -27.40 -2.06
C GLN A 618 -16.05 -27.22 -3.59
N ARG A 619 -16.54 -26.10 -4.11
CA ARG A 619 -16.47 -25.78 -5.55
C ARG A 619 -15.13 -25.18 -5.98
N THR A 620 -14.44 -24.49 -5.08
CA THR A 620 -13.22 -23.73 -5.41
C THR A 620 -11.93 -24.39 -4.99
N LEU A 621 -11.97 -25.23 -3.96
CA LEU A 621 -10.79 -25.83 -3.36
C LEU A 621 -10.77 -27.35 -3.56
N PRO A 622 -9.59 -27.98 -3.57
CA PRO A 622 -9.47 -29.42 -3.51
C PRO A 622 -10.23 -30.01 -2.31
N SER A 623 -10.74 -31.24 -2.44
CA SER A 623 -11.55 -31.90 -1.40
C SER A 623 -10.81 -32.11 -0.08
N ASN A 624 -9.48 -32.13 -0.11
CA ASN A 624 -8.61 -32.24 1.06
C ASN A 624 -8.12 -30.88 1.58
N HIS A 625 -8.67 -29.75 1.14
CA HIS A 625 -8.16 -28.45 1.58
C HIS A 625 -8.38 -28.21 3.10
N PRO A 626 -7.37 -27.78 3.89
CA PRO A 626 -7.50 -27.57 5.34
C PRO A 626 -8.65 -26.64 5.76
N SER A 627 -9.00 -25.66 4.95
CA SER A 627 -10.13 -24.76 5.23
C SER A 627 -11.50 -25.45 5.19
N LEU A 628 -11.64 -26.59 4.50
CA LEU A 628 -12.85 -27.42 4.54
C LEU A 628 -13.00 -28.04 5.92
N ALA A 629 -11.91 -28.56 6.49
CA ALA A 629 -11.89 -29.10 7.85
C ALA A 629 -12.31 -28.06 8.90
N THR A 630 -11.88 -26.81 8.74
CA THR A 630 -12.33 -25.71 9.62
C THR A 630 -13.83 -25.49 9.51
N THR A 631 -14.41 -25.49 8.29
CA THR A 631 -15.85 -25.32 8.13
C THR A 631 -16.64 -26.51 8.66
N TYR A 632 -16.19 -27.74 8.43
CA TYR A 632 -16.78 -28.93 9.02
C TYR A 632 -16.75 -28.88 10.56
N SER A 633 -15.61 -28.51 11.15
CA SER A 633 -15.52 -28.29 12.59
C SER A 633 -16.49 -27.22 13.10
N ASN A 634 -16.66 -26.13 12.37
CA ASN A 634 -17.63 -25.09 12.74
C ASN A 634 -19.08 -25.59 12.69
N ILE A 635 -19.44 -26.37 11.67
CA ILE A 635 -20.76 -27.01 11.58
C ILE A 635 -20.94 -28.02 12.72
N GLY A 636 -19.93 -28.83 13.02
CA GLY A 636 -19.91 -29.77 14.15
C GLY A 636 -20.12 -29.07 15.49
N ASN A 637 -19.50 -27.91 15.71
CA ASN A 637 -19.69 -27.08 16.90
C ASN A 637 -21.16 -26.61 17.05
N VAL A 638 -21.82 -26.27 15.94
CA VAL A 638 -23.25 -25.88 15.98
C VAL A 638 -24.11 -27.07 16.37
N TYR A 639 -23.90 -28.23 15.76
CA TYR A 639 -24.65 -29.45 16.09
C TYR A 639 -24.41 -29.91 17.53
N ASP A 640 -23.18 -29.82 18.05
CA ASP A 640 -22.88 -30.11 19.46
C ASP A 640 -23.64 -29.14 20.39
N SER A 641 -23.70 -27.85 20.03
CA SER A 641 -24.48 -26.85 20.76
C SER A 641 -25.99 -27.14 20.73
N MET A 642 -26.50 -27.68 19.62
CA MET A 642 -27.87 -28.18 19.47
C MET A 642 -28.11 -29.53 20.17
N ARG A 643 -27.05 -30.16 20.71
CA ARG A 643 -27.05 -31.52 21.29
C ARG A 643 -27.35 -32.64 20.29
N GLU A 644 -27.13 -32.39 19.01
CA GLU A 644 -27.21 -33.37 17.94
C GLU A 644 -25.84 -34.06 17.76
N TYR A 645 -25.44 -34.83 18.78
CA TYR A 645 -24.07 -35.35 18.91
C TYR A 645 -23.63 -36.25 17.75
N LEU A 646 -24.53 -36.99 17.11
CA LEU A 646 -24.21 -37.83 15.95
C LEU A 646 -23.80 -36.99 14.73
N ASN A 647 -24.53 -35.90 14.46
CA ASN A 647 -24.18 -34.95 13.41
C ASN A 647 -22.86 -34.24 13.74
N ALA A 648 -22.67 -33.85 15.01
CA ALA A 648 -21.43 -33.25 15.46
C ALA A 648 -20.21 -34.17 15.23
N LEU A 649 -20.30 -35.45 15.61
CA LEU A 649 -19.25 -36.44 15.37
C LEU A 649 -18.97 -36.62 13.88
N LEU A 650 -19.99 -36.78 13.04
CA LEU A 650 -19.82 -36.91 11.59
C LEU A 650 -18.98 -35.77 11.02
N PHE A 651 -19.32 -34.53 11.37
CA PHE A 651 -18.60 -33.36 10.86
C PHE A 651 -17.18 -33.22 11.45
N TYR A 652 -16.97 -33.55 12.73
CA TYR A 652 -15.62 -33.56 13.28
C TYR A 652 -14.74 -34.66 12.70
N GLU A 653 -15.29 -35.83 12.37
CA GLU A 653 -14.56 -36.91 11.72
C GLU A 653 -14.17 -36.55 10.28
N LEU A 654 -15.07 -35.89 9.53
CA LEU A 654 -14.75 -35.32 8.21
C LEU A 654 -13.62 -34.27 8.31
N ALA A 655 -13.67 -33.40 9.31
CA ALA A 655 -12.60 -32.42 9.55
C ALA A 655 -11.26 -33.11 9.85
N LEU A 656 -11.28 -34.06 10.78
CA LEU A 656 -10.09 -34.80 11.19
C LEU A 656 -9.46 -35.57 10.01
N GLY A 657 -10.28 -36.22 9.17
CA GLY A 657 -9.79 -36.96 8.00
C GLY A 657 -8.99 -36.06 7.04
N ILE A 658 -9.52 -34.88 6.73
CA ILE A 658 -8.83 -33.89 5.89
C ILE A 658 -7.51 -33.43 6.53
N GLU A 659 -7.53 -33.13 7.83
CA GLU A 659 -6.35 -32.66 8.55
C GLU A 659 -5.26 -33.74 8.61
N GLN A 660 -5.62 -35.02 8.75
CA GLN A 660 -4.68 -36.14 8.76
C GLN A 660 -4.00 -36.37 7.40
N GLU A 661 -4.70 -36.08 6.31
CA GLU A 661 -4.15 -36.21 4.95
C GLU A 661 -3.22 -35.05 4.58
N THR A 662 -3.47 -33.84 5.10
CA THR A 662 -2.85 -32.61 4.58
C THR A 662 -1.87 -31.92 5.51
N LEU A 663 -1.99 -32.13 6.82
CA LEU A 663 -1.17 -31.47 7.82
C LEU A 663 -0.14 -32.43 8.40
N PRO A 664 1.04 -31.94 8.82
CA PRO A 664 1.98 -32.76 9.57
C PRO A 664 1.34 -33.37 10.82
N SER A 665 1.78 -34.57 11.22
CA SER A 665 1.20 -35.31 12.37
C SER A 665 1.24 -34.56 13.71
N HIS A 666 2.07 -33.52 13.82
CA HIS A 666 2.18 -32.64 14.98
C HIS A 666 1.45 -31.30 14.82
N HIS A 667 0.64 -31.10 13.78
CA HIS A 667 -0.03 -29.83 13.56
C HIS A 667 -1.10 -29.55 14.64
N PRO A 668 -1.20 -28.33 15.22
CA PRO A 668 -2.17 -28.02 16.27
C PRO A 668 -3.64 -28.29 15.92
N SER A 669 -4.05 -28.11 14.66
CA SER A 669 -5.44 -28.38 14.24
C SER A 669 -5.88 -29.83 14.49
N LEU A 670 -4.99 -30.81 14.27
CA LEU A 670 -5.28 -32.23 14.55
C LEU A 670 -5.64 -32.44 16.04
N ALA A 671 -4.94 -31.74 16.93
CA ALA A 671 -5.21 -31.81 18.36
C ALA A 671 -6.55 -31.19 18.71
N THR A 672 -6.92 -30.08 18.07
CA THR A 672 -8.23 -29.44 18.23
C THR A 672 -9.35 -30.37 17.79
N SER A 673 -9.24 -31.02 16.64
CA SER A 673 -10.23 -31.99 16.15
C SER A 673 -10.38 -33.18 17.09
N TYR A 674 -9.27 -33.76 17.55
CA TYR A 674 -9.32 -34.81 18.57
C TYR A 674 -9.96 -34.35 19.89
N ASN A 675 -9.68 -33.13 20.33
CA ASN A 675 -10.28 -32.58 21.54
C ASN A 675 -11.80 -32.37 21.38
N ASN A 676 -12.27 -31.93 20.21
CA ASN A 676 -13.69 -31.73 19.94
C ASN A 676 -14.44 -33.08 19.93
N ILE A 677 -13.89 -34.09 19.24
CA ILE A 677 -14.42 -35.46 19.25
C ILE A 677 -14.48 -36.02 20.68
N ALA A 678 -13.42 -35.82 21.47
CA ALA A 678 -13.40 -36.23 22.88
C ALA A 678 -14.50 -35.56 23.71
N GLY A 679 -14.75 -34.27 23.47
CA GLY A 679 -15.83 -33.51 24.11
C GLY A 679 -17.21 -34.09 23.81
N VAL A 680 -17.48 -34.46 22.56
CA VAL A 680 -18.76 -35.08 22.19
C VAL A 680 -18.92 -36.45 22.84
N TYR A 681 -17.89 -37.31 22.82
CA TYR A 681 -17.94 -38.60 23.52
C TYR A 681 -18.18 -38.42 25.02
N TYR A 682 -17.56 -37.42 25.64
CA TYR A 682 -17.82 -37.08 27.05
C TYR A 682 -19.29 -36.68 27.27
N ASN A 683 -19.86 -35.83 26.41
CA ASN A 683 -21.27 -35.41 26.47
C ASN A 683 -22.23 -36.59 26.29
N MET A 684 -21.87 -37.56 25.45
CA MET A 684 -22.59 -38.83 25.25
C MET A 684 -22.36 -39.86 26.37
N ARG A 685 -21.48 -39.57 27.34
CA ARG A 685 -21.08 -40.43 28.47
C ARG A 685 -20.21 -41.65 28.10
N TYR A 686 -19.56 -41.61 26.94
CA TYR A 686 -18.53 -42.56 26.52
C TYR A 686 -17.14 -42.13 27.03
N TYR A 687 -16.93 -42.27 28.34
CA TYR A 687 -15.77 -41.69 29.03
C TYR A 687 -14.42 -42.33 28.65
N SER A 688 -14.40 -43.61 28.31
CA SER A 688 -13.19 -44.32 27.90
C SER A 688 -12.66 -43.81 26.56
N GLU A 689 -13.56 -43.62 25.59
CA GLU A 689 -13.32 -43.06 24.27
C GLU A 689 -12.88 -41.59 24.38
N ALA A 690 -13.59 -40.80 25.20
CA ALA A 690 -13.21 -39.41 25.47
C ALA A 690 -11.79 -39.30 26.02
N LEU A 691 -11.40 -40.15 26.98
CA LEU A 691 -10.05 -40.14 27.55
C LEU A 691 -8.98 -40.47 26.50
N LEU A 692 -9.24 -41.43 25.62
CA LEU A 692 -8.32 -41.81 24.54
C LEU A 692 -8.04 -40.62 23.62
N TYR A 693 -9.09 -39.92 23.18
CA TYR A 693 -8.97 -38.78 22.28
C TYR A 693 -8.33 -37.55 22.95
N PHE A 694 -8.66 -37.24 24.20
CA PHE A 694 -7.98 -36.15 24.94
C PHE A 694 -6.47 -36.42 25.11
N LYS A 695 -6.06 -37.67 25.35
CA LYS A 695 -4.63 -38.02 25.42
C LYS A 695 -3.89 -37.81 24.09
N ARG A 696 -4.54 -38.14 22.96
CA ARG A 696 -3.98 -37.88 21.61
C ARG A 696 -3.82 -36.38 21.36
N ALA A 697 -4.85 -35.60 21.66
CA ALA A 697 -4.80 -34.14 21.53
C ALA A 697 -3.66 -33.52 22.35
N LEU A 698 -3.51 -33.94 23.62
CA LEU A 698 -2.45 -33.43 24.51
C LEU A 698 -1.05 -33.68 23.95
N GLY A 699 -0.78 -34.89 23.46
CA GLY A 699 0.52 -35.26 22.92
C GLY A 699 0.94 -34.43 21.71
N ILE A 700 -0.02 -34.07 20.85
CA ILE A 700 0.23 -33.20 19.68
C ILE A 700 0.48 -31.76 20.13
N PHE A 701 -0.38 -31.18 20.97
CA PHE A 701 -0.20 -29.80 21.43
C PHE A 701 1.15 -29.57 22.12
N GLN A 702 1.64 -30.53 22.91
CA GLN A 702 2.94 -30.43 23.58
C GLN A 702 4.15 -30.40 22.65
N ARG A 703 4.02 -30.94 21.43
CA ARG A 703 5.08 -30.91 20.41
C ARG A 703 5.03 -29.65 19.56
N ALA A 704 3.82 -29.14 19.34
CA ALA A 704 3.55 -28.07 18.39
C ALA A 704 3.62 -26.66 18.99
N LEU A 705 3.30 -26.53 20.28
CA LEU A 705 3.08 -25.25 20.95
C LEU A 705 4.02 -25.09 22.16
N PRO A 706 4.30 -23.84 22.58
CA PRO A 706 5.06 -23.57 23.79
C PRO A 706 4.39 -24.20 25.03
N PRO A 707 5.15 -24.62 26.06
CA PRO A 707 4.59 -25.25 27.25
C PRO A 707 3.56 -24.40 28.01
N THR A 708 3.60 -23.07 27.84
CA THR A 708 2.69 -22.10 28.45
C THR A 708 1.38 -21.90 27.67
N HIS A 709 1.20 -22.56 26.53
CA HIS A 709 0.03 -22.34 25.67
C HIS A 709 -1.29 -22.73 26.38
N PRO A 710 -2.35 -21.90 26.31
CA PRO A 710 -3.63 -22.17 26.97
C PRO A 710 -4.26 -23.52 26.64
N ASP A 711 -4.16 -23.98 25.39
CA ASP A 711 -4.79 -25.24 24.94
C ASP A 711 -4.24 -26.48 25.65
N ILE A 712 -2.93 -26.52 25.95
CA ILE A 712 -2.32 -27.62 26.73
C ILE A 712 -2.95 -27.69 28.13
N LYS A 713 -3.19 -26.53 28.75
CA LYS A 713 -3.82 -26.44 30.08
C LYS A 713 -5.27 -26.93 30.03
N ASN A 714 -6.02 -26.53 29.00
CA ASN A 714 -7.43 -26.91 28.83
C ASN A 714 -7.58 -28.42 28.66
N VAL A 715 -6.81 -29.05 27.77
CA VAL A 715 -6.88 -30.51 27.57
C VAL A 715 -6.47 -31.27 28.82
N LYS A 716 -5.44 -30.83 29.55
CA LYS A 716 -5.06 -31.44 30.84
C LYS A 716 -6.21 -31.40 31.85
N ASN A 717 -6.92 -30.28 31.96
CA ASN A 717 -8.08 -30.16 32.84
C ASN A 717 -9.21 -31.11 32.41
N ASN A 718 -9.48 -31.21 31.10
CA ASN A 718 -10.49 -32.14 30.58
C ASN A 718 -10.15 -33.60 30.92
N ILE A 719 -8.88 -34.01 30.78
CA ILE A 719 -8.43 -35.36 31.18
C ILE A 719 -8.69 -35.62 32.67
N VAL A 720 -8.40 -34.65 33.54
CA VAL A 720 -8.68 -34.77 34.99
C VAL A 720 -10.17 -34.92 35.26
N ILE A 721 -11.03 -34.20 34.53
CA ILE A 721 -12.49 -34.28 34.67
C ILE A 721 -12.99 -35.68 34.24
N VAL A 722 -12.54 -36.18 33.09
CA VAL A 722 -12.93 -37.52 32.59
C VAL A 722 -12.47 -38.62 33.53
N ASN A 723 -11.24 -38.55 34.06
CA ASN A 723 -10.73 -39.52 35.03
C ASN A 723 -11.51 -39.56 36.35
N LYS A 724 -12.28 -38.51 36.69
CA LYS A 724 -13.19 -38.52 37.86
C LYS A 724 -14.53 -39.23 37.58
N LYS A 725 -14.83 -39.52 36.31
CA LYS A 725 -16.07 -40.15 35.85
C LYS A 725 -15.90 -41.62 35.50
N LEU A 726 -14.67 -42.04 35.17
CA LEU A 726 -14.21 -43.43 35.11
C LEU A 726 -13.99 -43.95 36.53
#